data_AF-A0A8H4JLJ8-F1
#
_entry.id   AF-A0A8H4JLJ8-F1
#
_cell.length_a   1.000
_cell.length_b   1.000
_cell.length_c   1.000
_cell.angle_alpha   90.00
_cell.angle_beta   90.00
_cell.angle_gamma   90.00
#
_symmetry.space_group_name_H-M   'P 1'
#
loop_
_entity.id
_entity.type
_entity.pdbx_description
1 polymer ?
#
loop_
_entity_poly.entity_id
_entity_poly.type
_entity_poly.pdbx_seq_one_letter_code
_entity_poly.pdbx_strand_id
1 'polypeptide(L)'
;MRPIPTRPPIIRIANGTFYRHHPNAASSRPNPPLFSDLSFELASTSNSPRNWCIVGPSLSGKTTFLQALRGRFLCEPPIARSYPYLSTDEVPKRLCTPQKAIQYVGFDAEQAGGGLGGGVATSAYLSARYESRREITDFSLKDFLLRNTELNPMKTEPDDDEAIISPDLLYRVVKDLKLESLLDLPVSFLSNGQGRRARIARALLTKPEVLLLDEPFMGLDPPTVSGLSLLLHSLAEKANPRLVLSARPQDPVPDWITHLVYLRTDCQVGSMGPKEEVLEGLKKYIRGVRKGGIAEDEKLPLHSLVDIGRVLPSSTSTEGSGHMEQASYKELEPKNPNAELLVEMDGCKVQYRGKIALGNWTQQTTGGSKDGLIWSVRRDVQSRIGHSSPEVHQHMPRNLTVRQVIENAWSETFRAKPKLDDVAKEKVEAALRWFAPELHPSYYSASHENLAWADDYMFGGLSFSAQRVALFIRSMIKGPDVVVLDEAFSGMDDAVRDKCTLFLEQGEVKIYRGEDVIESDASKSGRIKVPGLSDQQALICIAHVKEEAPDCGFHILSFSFRYTAEMASPNDNIDDEDLTIHACCAPLTNLTRPVDFSELDEDDARPFFHWPIFGPLVVQNESSDARDHCANERTFLSYLRLSIYMAIVSVAITLSFHLKSEATPLELRMAKPLGTIFWALSAMTLFAGMGNYITTVNKYSKRAAIVQIGWKTHAVFSLTAVSIVGTCVILLVIAKIRQSSSSDS
;
A
#
# COMPACT_ATOMS: atom_id res chain seq x y z
N MET A 1 5.09 -24.75 51.10
CA MET A 1 5.24 -23.68 50.08
C MET A 1 5.23 -22.34 50.79
N ARG A 2 6.18 -21.42 50.52
CA ARG A 2 6.03 -20.02 50.93
C ARG A 2 5.04 -19.36 49.94
N PRO A 3 4.09 -18.51 50.38
CA PRO A 3 3.28 -17.73 49.46
C PRO A 3 4.21 -16.80 48.67
N ILE A 4 4.06 -16.80 47.34
CA ILE A 4 4.75 -15.84 46.48
C ILE A 4 4.22 -14.44 46.83
N PRO A 5 5.08 -13.43 47.06
CA PRO A 5 4.60 -12.08 47.35
C PRO A 5 3.69 -11.60 46.22
N THR A 6 2.49 -11.14 46.58
CA THR A 6 1.50 -10.63 45.64
C THR A 6 1.97 -9.30 45.07
N ARG A 7 2.71 -9.35 43.96
CA ARG A 7 3.09 -8.15 43.21
C ARG A 7 1.82 -7.44 42.74
N PRO A 8 1.76 -6.10 42.85
CA PRO A 8 0.56 -5.34 42.50
C PRO A 8 0.32 -5.38 40.98
N PRO A 9 -0.91 -5.11 40.48
CA PRO A 9 -1.22 -5.20 39.05
C PRO A 9 -0.40 -4.25 38.18
N ILE A 10 -0.15 -4.63 36.92
CA ILE A 10 0.54 -3.77 35.95
C ILE A 10 -0.38 -2.68 35.46
N ILE A 11 -1.64 -3.02 35.18
CA ILE A 11 -2.68 -2.08 34.76
C ILE A 11 -3.89 -2.32 35.66
N ARG A 12 -4.42 -1.25 36.25
CA ARG A 12 -5.66 -1.27 37.01
C ARG A 12 -6.54 -0.12 36.58
N ILE A 13 -7.73 -0.45 36.07
CA ILE A 13 -8.80 0.48 35.70
C ILE A 13 -9.99 0.16 36.60
N ALA A 14 -10.54 1.15 37.29
CA ALA A 14 -11.69 1.00 38.19
C ALA A 14 -12.72 2.11 37.90
N ASN A 15 -13.81 1.75 37.24
CA ASN A 15 -14.91 2.61 36.80
C ASN A 15 -14.43 3.90 36.11
N GLY A 16 -13.53 3.75 35.14
CA GLY A 16 -12.97 4.87 34.37
C GLY A 16 -13.73 5.12 33.07
N THR A 17 -14.14 6.36 32.84
CA THR A 17 -14.70 6.79 31.55
C THR A 17 -13.61 7.41 30.68
N PHE A 18 -13.54 7.01 29.41
CA PHE A 18 -12.43 7.37 28.51
C PHE A 18 -12.86 8.31 27.39
N TYR A 19 -12.03 9.31 27.08
CA TYR A 19 -12.31 10.30 26.01
C TYR A 19 -11.10 10.50 25.08
N ARG A 20 -11.37 10.91 23.83
CA ARG A 20 -10.33 11.31 22.85
C ARG A 20 -9.75 12.68 23.17
N HIS A 21 -10.63 13.63 23.49
CA HIS A 21 -10.30 14.97 23.92
C HIS A 21 -10.90 15.22 25.31
N HIS A 22 -10.48 16.28 25.99
CA HIS A 22 -11.07 16.64 27.28
C HIS A 22 -12.57 16.93 27.10
N PRO A 23 -13.48 16.46 27.96
CA PRO A 23 -14.93 16.66 27.76
C PRO A 23 -15.32 18.14 27.66
N ASN A 24 -14.65 19.02 28.43
CA ASN A 24 -14.85 20.47 28.37
C ASN A 24 -14.12 21.17 27.19
N ALA A 25 -13.50 20.45 26.26
CA ALA A 25 -12.84 21.07 25.11
C ALA A 25 -13.88 21.54 24.09
N ALA A 26 -14.01 22.86 23.93
CA ALA A 26 -14.88 23.47 22.92
C ALA A 26 -14.32 23.24 21.50
N SER A 27 -14.58 22.05 20.95
CA SER A 27 -14.30 21.69 19.57
C SER A 27 -15.60 21.58 18.77
N SER A 28 -15.57 21.90 17.48
CA SER A 28 -16.73 21.74 16.58
C SER A 28 -17.10 20.28 16.30
N ARG A 29 -16.35 19.31 16.85
CA ARG A 29 -16.52 17.87 16.62
C ARG A 29 -17.14 17.20 17.85
N PRO A 30 -18.04 16.22 17.67
CA PRO A 30 -18.56 15.43 18.78
C PRO A 30 -17.43 14.64 19.46
N ASN A 31 -17.34 14.73 20.79
CA ASN A 31 -16.40 14.00 21.64
C ASN A 31 -17.16 13.09 22.61
N PRO A 32 -17.88 12.05 22.12
CA PRO A 32 -18.59 11.11 22.98
C PRO A 32 -17.60 10.31 23.85
N PRO A 33 -18.05 9.78 25.01
CA PRO A 33 -17.27 8.82 25.77
C PRO A 33 -17.00 7.57 24.92
N LEU A 34 -15.75 7.10 24.92
CA LEU A 34 -15.32 5.91 24.20
C LEU A 34 -15.76 4.65 24.94
N PHE A 35 -15.37 4.55 26.21
CA PHE A 35 -15.76 3.50 27.15
C PHE A 35 -16.30 4.21 28.38
N SER A 36 -17.51 3.86 28.83
CA SER A 36 -18.10 4.35 30.09
C SER A 36 -17.91 3.32 31.20
N ASP A 37 -17.55 3.78 32.40
CA ASP A 37 -17.45 2.97 33.63
C ASP A 37 -16.60 1.69 33.50
N LEU A 38 -15.53 1.73 32.68
CA LEU A 38 -14.68 0.57 32.44
C LEU A 38 -13.94 0.16 33.72
N SER A 39 -14.06 -1.12 34.08
CA SER A 39 -13.26 -1.78 35.12
C SER A 39 -12.48 -2.95 34.51
N PHE A 40 -11.15 -2.96 34.66
CA PHE A 40 -10.24 -3.95 34.06
C PHE A 40 -8.92 -4.05 34.84
N GLU A 41 -8.38 -5.25 35.02
CA GLU A 41 -7.15 -5.48 35.80
C GLU A 41 -6.22 -6.52 35.17
N LEU A 42 -4.91 -6.21 35.10
CA LEU A 42 -3.87 -7.05 34.49
C LEU A 42 -2.71 -7.37 35.45
N ALA A 43 -2.68 -8.60 35.97
CA ALA A 43 -1.50 -9.24 36.59
C ALA A 43 -1.16 -8.68 37.99
N SER A 44 0.11 -8.50 38.39
CA SER A 44 1.39 -8.72 37.66
C SER A 44 2.02 -10.09 37.92
N THR A 45 1.54 -10.84 38.90
CA THR A 45 1.80 -12.29 39.08
C THR A 45 0.49 -13.05 39.20
N SER A 46 0.47 -14.29 38.72
CA SER A 46 -0.67 -15.20 38.84
C SER A 46 -0.17 -16.63 38.72
N ASN A 47 -0.74 -17.57 39.49
CA ASN A 47 -0.31 -18.98 39.49
C ASN A 47 -0.51 -19.67 38.13
N SER A 48 -1.37 -19.11 37.28
CA SER A 48 -1.49 -19.42 35.85
C SER A 48 -1.33 -18.13 35.02
N PRO A 49 -0.73 -18.17 33.82
CA PRO A 49 -0.63 -16.98 32.97
C PRO A 49 -2.01 -16.51 32.50
N ARG A 50 -2.39 -15.28 32.88
CA ARG A 50 -3.60 -14.60 32.38
C ARG A 50 -3.31 -13.91 31.05
N ASN A 51 -3.48 -14.66 29.97
CA ASN A 51 -3.37 -14.18 28.60
C ASN A 51 -4.76 -13.71 28.14
N TRP A 52 -4.88 -12.44 27.78
CA TRP A 52 -6.15 -11.80 27.44
C TRP A 52 -6.31 -11.64 25.93
N CYS A 53 -7.52 -11.87 25.42
CA CYS A 53 -7.91 -11.53 24.06
C CYS A 53 -9.14 -10.62 24.04
N ILE A 54 -9.08 -9.55 23.24
CA ILE A 54 -10.16 -8.60 23.03
C ILE A 54 -10.80 -8.93 21.68
N VAL A 55 -12.04 -9.43 21.74
CA VAL A 55 -12.83 -9.85 20.58
C VAL A 55 -13.99 -8.89 20.38
N GLY A 56 -14.38 -8.66 19.15
CA GLY A 56 -15.54 -7.84 18.81
C GLY A 56 -15.53 -7.45 17.34
N PRO A 57 -16.66 -7.01 16.79
CA PRO A 57 -16.76 -6.67 15.39
C PRO A 57 -15.90 -5.45 15.00
N SER A 58 -15.90 -5.15 13.71
CA SER A 58 -15.38 -3.91 13.15
C SER A 58 -16.10 -2.71 13.78
N LEU A 59 -15.35 -1.61 13.96
CA LEU A 59 -15.77 -0.41 14.72
C LEU A 59 -16.06 -0.63 16.23
N SER A 60 -15.99 -1.85 16.79
CA SER A 60 -16.21 -2.09 18.24
C SER A 60 -15.17 -1.48 19.19
N GLY A 61 -14.16 -0.79 18.66
CA GLY A 61 -13.15 -0.10 19.45
C GLY A 61 -11.97 -0.96 19.94
N LYS A 62 -11.72 -2.16 19.39
CA LYS A 62 -10.60 -3.06 19.79
C LYS A 62 -9.24 -2.34 19.94
N THR A 63 -8.78 -1.68 18.87
CA THR A 63 -7.57 -0.83 18.87
C THR A 63 -7.66 0.28 19.92
N THR A 64 -8.84 0.87 20.09
CA THR A 64 -9.08 1.96 21.06
C THR A 64 -8.92 1.45 22.50
N PHE A 65 -9.38 0.22 22.79
CA PHE A 65 -9.17 -0.45 24.09
C PHE A 65 -7.68 -0.69 24.36
N LEU A 66 -6.93 -1.24 23.39
CA LEU A 66 -5.48 -1.42 23.53
C LEU A 66 -4.74 -0.08 23.76
N GLN A 67 -5.11 0.98 23.05
CA GLN A 67 -4.52 2.30 23.26
C GLN A 67 -4.95 2.94 24.61
N ALA A 68 -6.13 2.61 25.14
CA ALA A 68 -6.55 3.01 26.49
C ALA A 68 -5.69 2.35 27.58
N LEU A 69 -5.40 1.04 27.44
CA LEU A 69 -4.47 0.27 28.27
C LEU A 69 -3.04 0.83 28.23
N ARG A 70 -2.57 1.26 27.06
CA ARG A 70 -1.24 1.89 26.88
C ARG A 70 -1.12 3.28 27.51
N GLY A 71 -2.25 3.93 27.81
CA GLY A 71 -2.27 5.27 28.39
C GLY A 71 -2.53 6.42 27.42
N ARG A 72 -2.91 6.15 26.15
CA ARG A 72 -3.03 7.18 25.10
C ARG A 72 -4.24 8.11 25.29
N PHE A 73 -5.35 7.59 25.83
CA PHE A 73 -6.58 8.36 26.04
C PHE A 73 -6.66 8.95 27.44
N LEU A 74 -7.45 10.02 27.58
CA LEU A 74 -7.80 10.62 28.86
C LEU A 74 -8.80 9.70 29.58
N CYS A 75 -8.69 9.65 30.91
CA CYS A 75 -9.55 8.86 31.80
C CYS A 75 -10.14 9.79 32.86
N GLU A 76 -11.43 9.67 33.12
CA GLU A 76 -12.16 10.43 34.11
C GLU A 76 -12.91 9.47 35.06
N PRO A 77 -12.73 9.58 36.39
CA PRO A 77 -11.75 10.43 37.07
C PRO A 77 -10.29 9.99 36.78
N PRO A 78 -9.29 10.88 36.81
CA PRO A 78 -7.91 10.52 36.43
C PRO A 78 -7.29 9.37 37.24
N ILE A 79 -7.72 9.21 38.50
CA ILE A 79 -7.26 8.16 39.43
C ILE A 79 -7.82 6.77 39.04
N ALA A 80 -8.91 6.71 38.26
CA ALA A 80 -9.52 5.45 37.84
C ALA A 80 -8.57 4.55 37.06
N ARG A 81 -7.58 5.11 36.32
CA ARG A 81 -6.51 4.34 35.67
C ARG A 81 -5.19 4.54 36.40
N SER A 82 -4.59 3.44 36.85
CA SER A 82 -3.27 3.40 37.50
C SER A 82 -2.40 2.26 36.97
N TYR A 83 -1.09 2.36 37.20
CA TYR A 83 -0.10 1.33 36.83
C TYR A 83 0.75 0.89 38.03
N PRO A 84 0.15 0.27 39.08
CA PRO A 84 0.81 0.08 40.37
C PRO A 84 2.19 -0.61 40.33
N TYR A 85 2.37 -1.64 39.50
CA TYR A 85 3.65 -2.33 39.37
C TYR A 85 4.78 -1.45 38.84
N LEU A 86 4.49 -0.54 37.89
CA LEU A 86 5.49 0.34 37.27
C LEU A 86 6.01 1.43 38.23
N SER A 87 5.34 1.61 39.37
CA SER A 87 5.75 2.49 40.47
C SER A 87 6.57 1.78 41.55
N THR A 88 6.92 0.49 41.39
CA THR A 88 7.74 -0.26 42.34
C THR A 88 9.22 -0.25 41.96
N ASP A 89 10.10 -0.26 42.97
CA ASP A 89 11.56 -0.27 42.79
C ASP A 89 12.10 -1.56 42.13
N GLU A 90 11.26 -2.59 41.94
CA GLU A 90 11.60 -3.80 41.19
C GLU A 90 11.70 -3.54 39.67
N VAL A 91 11.09 -2.46 39.17
CA VAL A 91 11.05 -2.13 37.74
C VAL A 91 12.22 -1.21 37.37
N PRO A 92 13.03 -1.53 36.34
CA PRO A 92 14.12 -0.65 35.89
C PRO A 92 13.61 0.75 35.52
N LYS A 93 14.32 1.82 35.93
CA LYS A 93 13.92 3.23 35.73
C LYS A 93 13.44 3.57 34.30
N ARG A 94 14.07 2.98 33.27
CA ARG A 94 13.69 3.10 31.85
C ARG A 94 12.25 2.66 31.54
N LEU A 95 11.63 1.83 32.39
CA LEU A 95 10.29 1.25 32.23
C LEU A 95 9.24 1.88 33.17
N CYS A 96 9.60 2.80 34.06
CA CYS A 96 8.61 3.44 34.96
C CYS A 96 7.53 4.23 34.20
N THR A 97 7.79 4.62 32.94
CA THR A 97 6.79 5.24 32.06
C THR A 97 5.94 4.18 31.35
N PRO A 98 4.59 4.19 31.47
CA PRO A 98 3.71 3.21 30.81
C PRO A 98 3.93 3.07 29.30
N GLN A 99 4.25 4.17 28.60
CA GLN A 99 4.52 4.18 27.16
C GLN A 99 5.79 3.42 26.75
N LYS A 100 6.74 3.22 27.68
CA LYS A 100 7.97 2.42 27.48
C LYS A 100 7.73 0.95 27.90
N ALA A 101 7.06 0.71 29.04
CA ALA A 101 6.74 -0.63 29.55
C ALA A 101 5.66 -1.39 28.76
N ILE A 102 4.70 -0.68 28.17
CA ILE A 102 3.59 -1.24 27.40
C ILE A 102 3.83 -0.92 25.92
N GLN A 103 4.38 -1.88 25.17
CA GLN A 103 4.56 -1.75 23.73
C GLN A 103 3.31 -2.18 22.98
N TYR A 104 2.96 -1.43 21.95
CA TYR A 104 1.86 -1.71 21.05
C TYR A 104 2.40 -2.01 19.66
N VAL A 105 1.94 -3.13 19.09
CA VAL A 105 2.22 -3.54 17.71
C VAL A 105 0.89 -3.67 16.99
N GLY A 106 0.55 -2.65 16.20
CA GLY A 106 -0.49 -2.75 15.20
C GLY A 106 0.11 -3.19 13.86
N PHE A 107 -0.67 -3.93 13.08
CA PHE A 107 -0.28 -4.34 11.72
C PHE A 107 -0.97 -3.51 10.63
N ASP A 108 -1.99 -2.72 10.99
CA ASP A 108 -2.54 -1.63 10.19
C ASP A 108 -1.43 -0.68 9.71
N ALA A 109 -1.40 -0.41 8.40
CA ALA A 109 -0.24 0.14 7.72
C ALA A 109 0.30 1.48 8.28
N GLU A 110 -0.55 2.34 8.85
CA GLU A 110 -0.18 3.72 9.23
C GLU A 110 -0.75 4.26 10.57
N GLN A 111 -1.57 3.52 11.33
CA GLN A 111 -2.31 4.13 12.47
C GLN A 111 -1.45 4.46 13.72
N ALA A 112 -0.20 4.00 13.74
CA ALA A 112 0.85 4.57 14.57
C ALA A 112 1.85 5.33 13.67
N GLY A 113 2.20 6.56 14.03
CA GLY A 113 3.18 7.40 13.33
C GLY A 113 4.61 6.88 13.50
N GLY A 114 4.85 5.69 12.96
CA GLY A 114 5.99 4.82 13.26
C GLY A 114 5.91 3.55 12.42
N GLY A 115 5.66 3.71 11.11
CA GLY A 115 5.89 2.66 10.12
C GLY A 115 7.36 2.20 10.12
N LEU A 116 7.73 1.33 9.18
CA LEU A 116 9.11 0.83 9.05
C LEU A 116 10.02 1.84 8.32
N GLY A 117 9.99 3.09 8.81
CA GLY A 117 10.47 4.31 8.17
C GLY A 117 9.56 5.46 8.62
N GLY A 118 10.14 6.56 9.11
CA GLY A 118 9.36 7.65 9.70
C GLY A 118 8.57 8.48 8.67
N GLY A 119 7.51 9.15 9.14
CA GLY A 119 6.91 10.31 8.47
C GLY A 119 5.90 10.05 7.33
N VAL A 120 4.89 10.92 7.26
CA VAL A 120 3.87 11.03 6.19
C VAL A 120 4.49 11.32 4.80
N ALA A 121 5.75 11.75 4.77
CA ALA A 121 6.51 11.91 3.53
C ALA A 121 6.73 10.58 2.79
N THR A 122 6.82 9.46 3.50
CA THR A 122 7.33 8.20 2.96
C THR A 122 6.29 7.47 2.09
N SER A 123 5.00 7.49 2.43
CA SER A 123 3.94 6.95 1.56
C SER A 123 3.75 7.78 0.29
N ALA A 124 3.96 9.10 0.35
CA ALA A 124 4.02 9.96 -0.83
C ALA A 124 5.26 9.67 -1.71
N TYR A 125 6.43 9.50 -1.09
CA TYR A 125 7.69 9.19 -1.77
C TYR A 125 7.66 7.82 -2.48
N LEU A 126 7.04 6.82 -1.86
CA LEU A 126 6.80 5.50 -2.47
C LEU A 126 5.75 5.55 -3.59
N SER A 127 4.69 6.36 -3.45
CA SER A 127 3.66 6.50 -4.50
C SER A 127 4.18 7.07 -5.83
N ALA A 128 5.27 7.85 -5.79
CA ALA A 128 5.93 8.38 -6.98
C ALA A 128 6.92 7.38 -7.65
N ARG A 129 7.07 6.17 -7.09
CA ARG A 129 8.12 5.18 -7.43
C ARG A 129 7.58 3.83 -7.86
N TYR A 130 6.32 3.76 -8.28
CA TYR A 130 5.64 2.53 -8.68
C TYR A 130 6.37 1.75 -9.82
N GLU A 131 7.30 2.41 -10.52
CA GLU A 131 8.11 1.85 -11.62
C GLU A 131 9.64 1.92 -11.37
N SER A 132 10.12 2.13 -10.15
CA SER A 132 11.57 2.17 -9.84
C SER A 132 11.91 1.37 -8.59
N ARG A 133 12.65 0.26 -8.73
CA ARG A 133 13.23 -0.46 -7.58
C ARG A 133 14.74 -0.26 -7.50
N ARG A 134 15.22 -0.27 -6.25
CA ARG A 134 16.58 0.02 -5.78
C ARG A 134 17.03 1.46 -5.99
N GLU A 135 16.90 2.24 -4.94
CA GLU A 135 17.91 3.23 -4.60
C GLU A 135 18.73 2.74 -3.40
N ILE A 136 19.92 3.32 -3.22
CA ILE A 136 20.88 3.02 -2.14
C ILE A 136 20.34 3.43 -0.74
N THR A 137 19.12 3.99 -0.68
CA THR A 137 18.47 4.57 0.49
C THR A 137 17.47 3.64 1.20
N ASP A 138 17.23 2.42 0.70
CA ASP A 138 16.33 1.45 1.34
C ASP A 138 16.97 0.85 2.62
N PHE A 139 16.32 1.02 3.78
CA PHE A 139 16.79 0.47 5.05
C PHE A 139 16.73 -1.07 5.09
N SER A 140 17.79 -1.69 5.63
CA SER A 140 17.79 -3.14 5.91
C SER A 140 16.87 -3.50 7.07
N LEU A 141 16.45 -4.76 7.17
CA LEU A 141 15.73 -5.26 8.36
C LEU A 141 16.54 -5.03 9.64
N LYS A 142 17.87 -5.18 9.59
CA LYS A 142 18.78 -4.90 10.70
C LYS A 142 18.69 -3.43 11.15
N ASP A 143 18.73 -2.48 10.22
CA ASP A 143 18.60 -1.04 10.52
C ASP A 143 17.24 -0.72 11.12
N PHE A 144 16.16 -1.32 10.61
CA PHE A 144 14.82 -1.19 11.17
C PHE A 144 14.72 -1.70 12.61
N LEU A 145 15.31 -2.86 12.91
CA LEU A 145 15.35 -3.43 14.27
C LEU A 145 16.16 -2.55 15.22
N LEU A 146 17.29 -2.00 14.76
CA LEU A 146 18.14 -1.08 15.52
C LEU A 146 17.58 0.35 15.62
N ARG A 147 16.50 0.67 14.89
CA ARG A 147 15.88 2.00 14.78
C ARG A 147 16.72 3.04 14.01
N ASN A 148 17.67 2.60 13.21
CA ASN A 148 18.48 3.43 12.30
C ASN A 148 17.68 3.83 11.04
N THR A 149 16.43 4.29 11.20
CA THR A 149 15.48 4.54 10.10
C THR A 149 15.30 6.03 9.77
N GLU A 150 16.27 6.85 10.15
CA GLU A 150 16.25 8.30 9.95
C GLU A 150 17.44 8.72 9.07
N LEU A 151 17.19 9.66 8.16
CA LEU A 151 18.23 10.30 7.36
C LEU A 151 18.94 11.35 8.23
N ASN A 152 20.22 11.10 8.55
CA ASN A 152 21.03 11.87 9.49
C ASN A 152 20.49 11.85 10.94
N PRO A 153 20.56 10.71 11.64
CA PRO A 153 20.23 10.69 13.07
C PRO A 153 21.14 11.65 13.82
N MET A 154 20.55 12.51 14.67
CA MET A 154 21.30 13.22 15.69
C MET A 154 22.03 12.17 16.55
N LYS A 155 23.36 12.25 16.61
CA LYS A 155 24.12 11.44 17.56
C LYS A 155 23.81 11.93 18.96
N THR A 156 22.85 11.29 19.62
CA THR A 156 22.66 11.43 21.07
C THR A 156 23.98 11.03 21.74
N GLU A 157 24.49 11.87 22.64
CA GLU A 157 25.72 11.55 23.37
C GLU A 157 25.47 10.33 24.28
N PRO A 158 26.48 9.44 24.47
CA PRO A 158 26.29 8.14 25.11
C PRO A 158 26.12 8.17 26.64
N ASP A 159 25.73 9.32 27.21
CA ASP A 159 25.56 9.53 28.65
C ASP A 159 24.15 9.16 29.17
N ASP A 160 23.19 8.90 28.29
CA ASP A 160 21.94 8.23 28.63
C ASP A 160 22.09 6.70 28.50
N ASP A 161 21.62 5.92 29.48
CA ASP A 161 21.47 4.45 29.43
C ASP A 161 20.48 3.96 28.32
N GLU A 162 20.06 4.83 27.41
CA GLU A 162 19.16 4.52 26.30
C GLU A 162 19.94 4.12 25.03
N ALA A 163 19.58 2.96 24.47
CA ALA A 163 19.80 2.57 23.07
C ALA A 163 21.11 1.89 22.63
N ILE A 164 21.93 1.31 23.53
CA ILE A 164 22.73 0.12 23.12
C ILE A 164 21.86 -1.14 23.30
N ILE A 165 21.19 -1.55 22.22
CA ILE A 165 20.51 -2.85 22.16
C ILE A 165 21.59 -3.94 22.27
N SER A 166 21.62 -4.65 23.41
CA SER A 166 22.60 -5.71 23.66
C SER A 166 22.59 -6.74 22.52
N PRO A 167 23.73 -7.06 21.89
CA PRO A 167 23.77 -7.92 20.70
C PRO A 167 23.22 -9.32 20.96
N ASP A 168 23.38 -9.85 22.17
CA ASP A 168 22.80 -11.14 22.58
C ASP A 168 21.26 -11.14 22.54
N LEU A 169 20.62 -10.02 22.89
CA LEU A 169 19.16 -9.88 22.81
C LEU A 169 18.73 -9.83 21.35
N LEU A 170 19.45 -9.08 20.51
CA LEU A 170 19.17 -8.99 19.09
C LEU A 170 19.25 -10.38 18.44
N TYR A 171 20.34 -11.12 18.69
CA TYR A 171 20.51 -12.48 18.19
C TYR A 171 19.38 -13.42 18.66
N ARG A 172 19.05 -13.41 19.96
CA ARG A 172 17.94 -14.22 20.52
C ARG A 172 16.60 -13.89 19.87
N VAL A 173 16.22 -12.62 19.78
CA VAL A 173 14.91 -12.20 19.22
C VAL A 173 14.82 -12.51 17.72
N VAL A 174 15.90 -12.29 16.97
CA VAL A 174 15.97 -12.61 15.53
C VAL A 174 15.88 -14.10 15.28
N LYS A 175 16.53 -14.93 16.12
CA LYS A 175 16.47 -16.39 16.06
C LYS A 175 15.09 -16.93 16.45
N ASP A 176 14.57 -16.51 17.60
CA ASP A 176 13.24 -16.93 18.08
C ASP A 176 12.16 -16.63 17.03
N LEU A 177 12.23 -15.50 16.32
CA LEU A 177 11.26 -15.11 15.29
C LEU A 177 11.62 -15.57 13.85
N LYS A 178 12.69 -16.35 13.66
CA LYS A 178 13.16 -16.87 12.36
C LYS A 178 13.42 -15.77 11.31
N LEU A 179 14.15 -14.74 11.70
CA LEU A 179 14.50 -13.58 10.87
C LEU A 179 15.99 -13.54 10.44
N GLU A 180 16.80 -14.53 10.83
CA GLU A 180 18.27 -14.56 10.66
C GLU A 180 18.70 -14.32 9.21
N SER A 181 18.10 -15.04 8.25
CA SER A 181 18.42 -14.94 6.81
C SER A 181 17.86 -13.69 6.11
N LEU A 182 17.18 -12.80 6.84
CA LEU A 182 16.47 -11.65 6.30
C LEU A 182 17.07 -10.31 6.77
N LEU A 183 18.07 -10.33 7.66
CA LEU A 183 18.63 -9.13 8.29
C LEU A 183 19.15 -8.09 7.29
N ASP A 184 19.84 -8.56 6.24
CA ASP A 184 20.43 -7.70 5.20
C ASP A 184 19.46 -7.44 4.04
N LEU A 185 18.24 -7.99 4.08
CA LEU A 185 17.22 -7.73 3.09
C LEU A 185 16.53 -6.39 3.38
N PRO A 186 16.25 -5.55 2.37
CA PRO A 186 15.44 -4.36 2.56
C PRO A 186 14.05 -4.70 3.06
N VAL A 187 13.53 -3.90 3.99
CA VAL A 187 12.22 -4.15 4.63
C VAL A 187 11.08 -4.28 3.62
N SER A 188 11.15 -3.55 2.50
CA SER A 188 10.17 -3.56 1.40
C SER A 188 10.09 -4.88 0.61
N PHE A 189 11.01 -5.82 0.85
CA PHE A 189 11.04 -7.15 0.21
C PHE A 189 10.57 -8.27 1.17
N LEU A 190 10.23 -7.95 2.42
CA LEU A 190 9.68 -8.92 3.37
C LEU A 190 8.23 -9.24 2.99
N SER A 191 7.88 -10.52 2.95
CA SER A 191 6.47 -10.95 2.89
C SER A 191 5.67 -10.43 4.09
N ASN A 192 4.34 -10.34 3.96
CA ASN A 192 3.46 -9.86 5.03
C ASN A 192 3.74 -10.56 6.38
N GLY A 193 3.83 -11.90 6.39
CA GLY A 193 4.21 -12.69 7.56
C GLY A 193 5.59 -12.35 8.15
N GLN A 194 6.61 -12.16 7.31
CA GLN A 194 7.95 -11.74 7.76
C GLN A 194 7.95 -10.31 8.32
N GLY A 195 7.23 -9.37 7.67
CA GLY A 195 7.07 -8.00 8.13
C GLY A 195 6.32 -7.91 9.47
N ARG A 196 5.31 -8.77 9.71
CA ARG A 196 4.65 -8.89 11.02
C ARG A 196 5.62 -9.37 12.10
N ARG A 197 6.40 -10.43 11.84
CA ARG A 197 7.46 -10.91 12.75
C ARG A 197 8.51 -9.83 13.02
N ALA A 198 8.93 -9.07 12.02
CA ALA A 198 9.87 -7.95 12.17
C ALA A 198 9.32 -6.84 13.10
N ARG A 199 8.04 -6.46 12.96
CA ARG A 199 7.41 -5.48 13.88
C ARG A 199 7.36 -6.00 15.32
N ILE A 200 7.03 -7.28 15.54
CA ILE A 200 7.05 -7.92 16.86
C ILE A 200 8.47 -7.94 17.43
N ALA A 201 9.47 -8.31 16.63
CA ALA A 201 10.89 -8.28 17.02
C ALA A 201 11.30 -6.89 17.53
N ARG A 202 11.01 -5.82 16.77
CA ARG A 202 11.33 -4.43 17.15
C ARG A 202 10.70 -4.01 18.48
N ALA A 203 9.50 -4.51 18.81
CA ALA A 203 8.88 -4.27 20.11
C ALA A 203 9.56 -5.06 21.24
N LEU A 204 9.89 -6.33 21.02
CA LEU A 204 10.59 -7.18 21.99
C LEU A 204 11.99 -6.67 22.34
N LEU A 205 12.71 -6.03 21.40
CA LEU A 205 14.04 -5.45 21.66
C LEU A 205 14.04 -4.36 22.75
N THR A 206 12.90 -3.73 23.02
CA THR A 206 12.77 -2.79 24.14
C THR A 206 12.62 -3.45 25.51
N LYS A 207 12.52 -4.78 25.59
CA LYS A 207 12.20 -5.55 26.80
C LYS A 207 11.02 -4.94 27.58
N PRO A 208 9.79 -4.96 27.01
CA PRO A 208 8.59 -4.46 27.68
C PRO A 208 8.07 -5.43 28.74
N GLU A 209 7.22 -4.93 29.65
CA GLU A 209 6.47 -5.76 30.61
C GLU A 209 5.19 -6.33 29.97
N VAL A 210 4.57 -5.55 29.08
CA VAL A 210 3.33 -5.92 28.38
C VAL A 210 3.49 -5.63 26.88
N LEU A 211 3.10 -6.62 26.07
CA LEU A 211 3.05 -6.52 24.62
C LEU A 211 1.59 -6.62 24.16
N LEU A 212 1.08 -5.52 23.62
CA LEU A 212 -0.23 -5.41 23.01
C LEU A 212 -0.09 -5.69 21.51
N LEU A 213 -0.72 -6.75 21.00
CA LEU A 213 -0.75 -7.08 19.57
C LEU A 213 -2.15 -6.85 19.02
N ASP A 214 -2.29 -5.94 18.05
CA ASP A 214 -3.58 -5.65 17.43
C ASP A 214 -3.77 -6.50 16.17
N GLU A 215 -4.71 -7.46 16.22
CA GLU A 215 -5.09 -8.37 15.13
C GLU A 215 -3.89 -9.08 14.44
N PRO A 216 -3.04 -9.81 15.21
CA PRO A 216 -1.78 -10.38 14.70
C PRO A 216 -1.93 -11.41 13.59
N PHE A 217 -3.06 -12.13 13.54
CA PHE A 217 -3.34 -13.19 12.57
C PHE A 217 -4.05 -12.70 11.29
N MET A 218 -4.50 -11.43 11.25
CA MET A 218 -5.23 -10.86 10.12
C MET A 218 -4.43 -10.95 8.81
N GLY A 219 -5.08 -11.34 7.71
CA GLY A 219 -4.48 -11.31 6.37
C GLY A 219 -3.19 -12.12 6.27
N LEU A 220 -3.15 -13.28 6.93
CA LEU A 220 -2.08 -14.26 6.84
C LEU A 220 -2.64 -15.58 6.32
N ASP A 221 -1.85 -16.24 5.48
CA ASP A 221 -2.10 -17.59 5.02
C ASP A 221 -2.14 -18.60 6.21
N PRO A 222 -2.98 -19.66 6.16
CA PRO A 222 -3.11 -20.61 7.26
C PRO A 222 -1.79 -21.20 7.82
N PRO A 223 -0.79 -21.61 7.01
CA PRO A 223 0.46 -22.13 7.56
C PRO A 223 1.30 -21.04 8.25
N THR A 224 1.27 -19.78 7.79
CA THR A 224 1.91 -18.66 8.49
C THR A 224 1.17 -18.28 9.78
N VAL A 225 -0.16 -18.41 9.84
CA VAL A 225 -0.94 -18.26 11.09
C VAL A 225 -0.51 -19.30 12.12
N SER A 226 -0.45 -20.59 11.77
CA SER A 226 0.04 -21.65 12.65
C SER A 226 1.48 -21.38 13.12
N GLY A 227 2.36 -20.99 12.18
CA GLY A 227 3.75 -20.64 12.48
C GLY A 227 3.89 -19.46 13.45
N LEU A 228 3.07 -18.41 13.30
CA LEU A 228 3.08 -17.26 14.22
C LEU A 228 2.45 -17.61 15.58
N SER A 229 1.39 -18.41 15.61
CA SER A 229 0.72 -18.82 16.84
C SER A 229 1.65 -19.59 17.78
N LEU A 230 2.45 -20.52 17.25
CA LEU A 230 3.48 -21.25 18.02
C LEU A 230 4.56 -20.32 18.62
N LEU A 231 4.97 -19.30 17.86
CA LEU A 231 5.94 -18.32 18.34
C LEU A 231 5.37 -17.48 19.49
N LEU A 232 4.13 -16.99 19.33
CA LEU A 232 3.43 -16.24 20.38
C LEU A 232 3.15 -17.10 21.61
N HIS A 233 2.82 -18.39 21.44
CA HIS A 233 2.67 -19.33 22.55
C HIS A 233 3.94 -19.43 23.40
N SER A 234 5.11 -19.58 22.76
CA SER A 234 6.41 -19.66 23.46
C SER A 234 6.78 -18.38 24.24
N LEU A 235 6.22 -17.22 23.85
CA LEU A 235 6.35 -15.96 24.58
C LEU A 235 5.33 -15.89 25.74
N ALA A 236 4.11 -16.36 25.51
CA ALA A 236 3.04 -16.42 26.51
C ALA A 236 3.40 -17.33 27.69
N GLU A 237 4.02 -18.49 27.44
CA GLU A 237 4.50 -19.41 28.49
C GLU A 237 5.57 -18.77 29.39
N LYS A 238 6.50 -18.00 28.79
CA LYS A 238 7.55 -17.27 29.52
C LYS A 238 6.98 -16.11 30.36
N ALA A 239 5.75 -15.66 30.07
CA ALA A 239 5.03 -14.55 30.70
C ALA A 239 5.83 -13.23 30.81
N ASN A 240 6.83 -13.05 29.96
CA ASN A 240 7.76 -11.92 29.93
C ASN A 240 8.20 -11.64 28.49
N PRO A 241 7.54 -10.72 27.75
CA PRO A 241 6.42 -9.89 28.19
C PRO A 241 5.09 -10.65 28.35
N ARG A 242 4.14 -10.06 29.08
CA ARG A 242 2.74 -10.49 29.09
C ARG A 242 2.05 -10.12 27.79
N LEU A 243 1.27 -11.04 27.21
CA LEU A 243 0.56 -10.80 25.95
C LEU A 243 -0.90 -10.38 26.19
N VAL A 244 -1.32 -9.34 25.47
CA VAL A 244 -2.73 -9.01 25.25
C VAL A 244 -2.94 -8.92 23.75
N LEU A 245 -3.89 -9.69 23.22
CA LEU A 245 -4.21 -9.73 21.79
C LEU A 245 -5.56 -9.06 21.53
N SER A 246 -5.79 -8.60 20.31
CA SER A 246 -7.13 -8.47 19.76
C SER A 246 -7.35 -9.45 18.60
N ALA A 247 -8.61 -9.79 18.33
CA ALA A 247 -9.02 -10.66 17.23
C ALA A 247 -10.44 -10.29 16.76
N ARG A 248 -10.80 -10.64 15.52
CA ARG A 248 -12.19 -10.55 15.04
C ARG A 248 -13.00 -11.76 15.56
N PRO A 249 -14.35 -11.71 15.61
CA PRO A 249 -15.15 -12.81 16.17
C PRO A 249 -14.96 -14.16 15.49
N GLN A 250 -14.75 -14.16 14.17
CA GLN A 250 -14.52 -15.36 13.36
C GLN A 250 -13.07 -15.86 13.39
N ASP A 251 -12.11 -15.01 13.79
CA ASP A 251 -10.71 -15.39 13.84
C ASP A 251 -10.53 -16.47 14.90
N PRO A 252 -9.84 -17.58 14.57
CA PRO A 252 -9.70 -18.68 15.52
C PRO A 252 -8.80 -18.25 16.68
N VAL A 253 -9.35 -18.30 17.90
CA VAL A 253 -8.70 -17.82 19.12
C VAL A 253 -7.75 -18.89 19.65
N PRO A 254 -6.43 -18.65 19.76
CA PRO A 254 -5.47 -19.61 20.29
C PRO A 254 -5.89 -20.29 21.62
N ASP A 255 -5.49 -21.55 21.79
CA ASP A 255 -5.73 -22.35 23.00
C ASP A 255 -5.16 -21.71 24.28
N TRP A 256 -3.99 -21.09 24.18
CA TRP A 256 -3.26 -20.52 25.32
C TRP A 256 -3.82 -19.20 25.87
N ILE A 257 -4.90 -18.69 25.27
CA ILE A 257 -5.66 -17.52 25.76
C ILE A 257 -6.64 -18.00 26.82
N THR A 258 -6.56 -17.43 28.02
CA THR A 258 -7.35 -17.88 29.18
C THR A 258 -8.50 -16.94 29.52
N HIS A 259 -8.44 -15.67 29.10
CA HIS A 259 -9.46 -14.66 29.40
C HIS A 259 -9.86 -13.90 28.13
N LEU A 260 -11.13 -13.52 28.04
CA LEU A 260 -11.72 -12.87 26.88
C LEU A 260 -12.50 -11.61 27.30
N VAL A 261 -12.38 -10.54 26.51
CA VAL A 261 -13.23 -9.34 26.58
C VAL A 261 -13.99 -9.24 25.26
N TYR A 262 -15.32 -9.24 25.31
CA TYR A 262 -16.16 -8.99 24.14
C TYR A 262 -16.58 -7.52 24.10
N LEU A 263 -16.29 -6.84 22.99
CA LEU A 263 -16.69 -5.45 22.73
C LEU A 263 -17.88 -5.38 21.77
N ARG A 264 -18.83 -4.50 22.05
CA ARG A 264 -19.99 -4.19 21.20
C ARG A 264 -19.69 -3.11 20.16
N THR A 265 -20.58 -2.93 19.18
CA THR A 265 -20.44 -1.88 18.15
C THR A 265 -20.45 -0.45 18.72
N ASP A 266 -21.03 -0.22 19.91
CA ASP A 266 -21.05 1.09 20.59
C ASP A 266 -19.82 1.37 21.47
N CYS A 267 -18.70 0.69 21.19
CA CYS A 267 -17.45 0.76 21.93
C CYS A 267 -17.59 0.43 23.44
N GLN A 268 -18.62 -0.30 23.87
CA GLN A 268 -18.75 -0.76 25.26
C GLN A 268 -18.33 -2.24 25.42
N VAL A 269 -17.89 -2.60 26.63
CA VAL A 269 -17.66 -4.00 27.00
C VAL A 269 -19.02 -4.68 27.19
N GLY A 270 -19.32 -5.69 26.36
CA GLY A 270 -20.54 -6.50 26.49
C GLY A 270 -20.39 -7.61 27.53
N SER A 271 -19.22 -8.24 27.59
CA SER A 271 -18.88 -9.26 28.60
C SER A 271 -17.37 -9.43 28.73
N MET A 272 -16.90 -9.83 29.92
CA MET A 272 -15.49 -10.10 30.19
C MET A 272 -15.32 -11.16 31.28
N GLY A 273 -14.31 -12.02 31.15
CA GLY A 273 -14.08 -13.12 32.09
C GLY A 273 -13.21 -14.24 31.51
N PRO A 274 -13.26 -15.45 32.08
CA PRO A 274 -12.70 -16.66 31.50
C PRO A 274 -13.22 -16.91 30.07
N LYS A 275 -12.37 -17.44 29.19
CA LYS A 275 -12.69 -17.69 27.77
C LYS A 275 -13.97 -18.52 27.61
N GLU A 276 -14.11 -19.57 28.40
CA GLU A 276 -15.20 -20.54 28.33
C GLU A 276 -16.55 -19.92 28.75
N GLU A 277 -16.57 -19.20 29.87
CA GLU A 277 -17.78 -18.54 30.41
C GLU A 277 -18.32 -17.47 29.44
N VAL A 278 -17.43 -16.66 28.86
CA VAL A 278 -17.81 -15.61 27.91
C VAL A 278 -18.33 -16.21 26.60
N LEU A 279 -17.66 -17.24 26.07
CA LEU A 279 -18.11 -17.93 24.84
C LEU A 279 -19.43 -18.68 25.05
N GLU A 280 -19.67 -19.28 26.23
CA GLU A 280 -20.96 -19.90 26.55
C GLU A 280 -22.08 -18.85 26.66
N GLY A 281 -21.80 -17.72 27.31
CA GLY A 281 -22.73 -16.58 27.39
C GLY A 281 -23.17 -16.07 26.01
N LEU A 282 -22.22 -15.88 25.09
CA LEU A 282 -22.50 -15.45 23.72
C LEU A 282 -23.27 -16.54 22.93
N LYS A 283 -22.88 -17.81 23.04
CA LYS A 283 -23.61 -18.95 22.43
C LYS A 283 -25.05 -19.09 22.97
N LYS A 284 -25.28 -18.76 24.24
CA LYS A 284 -26.62 -18.73 24.86
C LYS A 284 -27.46 -17.58 24.33
N TYR A 285 -26.88 -16.39 24.14
CA TYR A 285 -27.55 -15.26 23.50
C TYR A 285 -27.98 -15.59 22.07
N ILE A 286 -27.05 -16.08 21.23
CA ILE A 286 -27.33 -16.50 19.83
C ILE A 286 -28.50 -17.48 19.79
N ARG A 287 -28.49 -18.51 20.66
CA ARG A 287 -29.56 -19.51 20.75
C ARG A 287 -30.89 -18.92 21.25
N GLY A 288 -30.85 -17.91 22.11
CA GLY A 288 -32.04 -17.22 22.62
C GLY A 288 -32.73 -16.39 21.55
N VAL A 289 -31.97 -15.61 20.77
CA VAL A 289 -32.49 -14.80 19.66
C VAL A 289 -32.98 -15.70 18.51
N ARG A 290 -32.20 -16.72 18.10
CA ARG A 290 -32.64 -17.70 17.07
C ARG A 290 -33.93 -18.46 17.43
N LYS A 291 -34.27 -18.57 18.71
CA LYS A 291 -35.53 -19.19 19.19
C LYS A 291 -36.68 -18.18 19.36
N GLY A 292 -36.49 -16.91 19.01
CA GLY A 292 -37.47 -15.83 19.23
C GLY A 292 -37.74 -15.51 20.70
N GLY A 293 -36.92 -16.00 21.63
CA GLY A 293 -37.11 -15.81 23.08
C GLY A 293 -36.42 -14.57 23.64
N ILE A 294 -35.56 -13.92 22.85
CA ILE A 294 -34.85 -12.68 23.17
C ILE A 294 -34.90 -11.81 21.91
N ALA A 295 -35.22 -10.52 22.03
CA ALA A 295 -35.12 -9.58 20.93
C ALA A 295 -33.64 -9.36 20.56
N GLU A 296 -33.33 -9.23 19.27
CA GLU A 296 -31.97 -8.93 18.82
C GLU A 296 -31.54 -7.53 19.27
N ASP A 297 -30.41 -7.43 19.98
CA ASP A 297 -29.73 -6.16 20.25
C ASP A 297 -29.01 -5.73 18.96
N GLU A 298 -29.43 -4.61 18.36
CA GLU A 298 -28.79 -4.01 17.18
C GLU A 298 -27.29 -3.73 17.39
N LYS A 299 -26.84 -3.62 18.64
CA LYS A 299 -25.43 -3.41 19.01
C LYS A 299 -24.62 -4.71 19.13
N LEU A 300 -25.28 -5.86 18.98
CA LEU A 300 -24.72 -7.20 19.12
C LEU A 300 -25.27 -8.13 18.00
N PRO A 301 -25.07 -7.77 16.72
CA PRO A 301 -25.77 -8.39 15.58
C PRO A 301 -25.42 -9.87 15.42
N LEU A 302 -26.45 -10.71 15.26
CA LEU A 302 -26.36 -12.18 15.21
C LEU A 302 -25.33 -12.68 14.20
N HIS A 303 -25.34 -12.12 12.99
CA HIS A 303 -24.49 -12.56 11.88
C HIS A 303 -22.99 -12.38 12.17
N SER A 304 -22.61 -11.39 13.00
CA SER A 304 -21.21 -11.20 13.46
C SER A 304 -20.74 -12.22 14.51
N LEU A 305 -21.64 -13.06 15.01
CA LEU A 305 -21.41 -13.96 16.14
C LEU A 305 -21.54 -15.44 15.77
N VAL A 306 -21.98 -15.77 14.54
CA VAL A 306 -22.24 -17.15 14.10
C VAL A 306 -21.01 -18.05 14.25
N ASP A 307 -19.83 -17.52 13.91
CA ASP A 307 -18.55 -18.24 13.93
C ASP A 307 -17.70 -18.03 15.21
N ILE A 308 -18.29 -17.46 16.26
CA ILE A 308 -17.51 -17.09 17.44
C ILE A 308 -16.96 -18.29 18.24
N GLY A 309 -15.66 -18.25 18.50
CA GLY A 309 -14.97 -19.25 19.30
C GLY A 309 -14.51 -20.48 18.51
N ARG A 310 -14.24 -20.34 17.21
CA ARG A 310 -13.31 -21.24 16.50
C ARG A 310 -11.96 -21.25 17.24
N VAL A 311 -11.30 -22.41 17.28
CA VAL A 311 -10.04 -22.63 18.01
C VAL A 311 -8.94 -22.98 17.00
N LEU A 312 -7.75 -22.40 17.16
CA LEU A 312 -6.56 -22.83 16.40
C LEU A 312 -6.06 -24.16 16.97
N PRO A 313 -6.13 -25.29 16.22
CA PRO A 313 -5.62 -26.55 16.71
C PRO A 313 -4.11 -26.48 16.94
N SER A 314 -3.69 -26.94 18.12
CA SER A 314 -2.29 -26.95 18.58
C SER A 314 -1.42 -28.04 17.91
N SER A 315 -2.02 -28.92 17.09
CA SER A 315 -1.33 -29.94 16.31
C SER A 315 -1.80 -29.95 14.86
N THR A 316 -0.88 -30.21 13.92
CA THR A 316 -1.16 -30.42 12.49
C THR A 316 -1.87 -31.75 12.26
N SER A 317 -3.16 -31.82 12.62
CA SER A 317 -4.06 -32.88 12.18
C SER A 317 -4.26 -32.76 10.67
N THR A 318 -3.40 -33.44 9.92
CA THR A 318 -3.40 -33.48 8.45
C THR A 318 -4.43 -34.51 7.95
N GLU A 319 -5.66 -34.40 8.47
CA GLU A 319 -6.78 -35.29 8.16
C GLU A 319 -7.98 -34.46 7.68
N GLY A 320 -7.72 -33.77 6.57
CA GLY A 320 -8.74 -33.18 5.70
C GLY A 320 -8.55 -33.71 4.29
N SER A 321 -8.65 -35.03 4.10
CA SER A 321 -8.61 -35.66 2.77
C SER A 321 -9.91 -35.39 2.01
N GLY A 322 -10.13 -34.14 1.65
CA GLY A 322 -11.14 -33.77 0.68
C GLY A 322 -10.80 -34.45 -0.64
N HIS A 323 -11.65 -35.38 -1.08
CA HIS A 323 -11.52 -36.00 -2.38
C HIS A 323 -11.51 -34.90 -3.45
N MET A 324 -10.42 -34.82 -4.20
CA MET A 324 -10.29 -33.89 -5.31
C MET A 324 -11.11 -34.45 -6.48
N GLU A 325 -12.40 -34.11 -6.54
CA GLU A 325 -13.19 -34.35 -7.74
C GLU A 325 -12.54 -33.60 -8.90
N GLN A 326 -12.07 -34.35 -9.90
CA GLN A 326 -11.63 -33.79 -11.17
C GLN A 326 -12.85 -33.27 -11.92
N ALA A 327 -13.26 -32.04 -11.62
CA ALA A 327 -14.22 -31.32 -12.43
C ALA A 327 -13.69 -31.23 -13.87
N SER A 328 -14.39 -31.84 -14.81
CA SER A 328 -14.02 -31.80 -16.23
C SER A 328 -14.16 -30.37 -16.75
N TYR A 329 -13.03 -29.67 -16.86
CA TYR A 329 -12.99 -28.31 -17.38
C TYR A 329 -13.45 -28.27 -18.85
N LYS A 330 -14.55 -27.56 -19.10
CA LYS A 330 -14.89 -27.09 -20.45
C LYS A 330 -14.30 -25.70 -20.64
N GLU A 331 -13.32 -25.62 -21.52
CA GLU A 331 -12.79 -24.37 -22.03
C GLU A 331 -13.91 -23.62 -22.77
N LEU A 332 -14.12 -22.35 -22.43
CA LEU A 332 -15.17 -21.52 -23.03
C LEU A 332 -14.57 -20.52 -24.02
N GLU A 333 -15.09 -20.53 -25.24
CA GLU A 333 -14.74 -19.53 -26.26
C GLU A 333 -15.25 -18.13 -25.86
N PRO A 334 -14.51 -17.05 -26.23
CA PRO A 334 -14.93 -15.69 -25.91
C PRO A 334 -16.25 -15.33 -26.58
N LYS A 335 -17.23 -14.86 -25.79
CA LYS A 335 -18.57 -14.42 -26.24
C LYS A 335 -18.57 -13.38 -27.38
N ASN A 336 -17.45 -12.71 -27.65
CA ASN A 336 -17.28 -11.87 -28.84
C ASN A 336 -15.81 -11.91 -29.32
N PRO A 337 -15.48 -12.68 -30.38
CA PRO A 337 -14.11 -12.80 -30.87
C PRO A 337 -13.56 -11.53 -31.55
N ASN A 338 -14.41 -10.53 -31.82
CA ASN A 338 -14.07 -9.34 -32.62
C ASN A 338 -13.80 -8.06 -31.79
N ALA A 339 -13.71 -8.12 -30.46
CA ALA A 339 -13.24 -6.98 -29.64
C ALA A 339 -11.72 -6.72 -29.83
N GLU A 340 -11.16 -5.60 -29.36
CA GLU A 340 -9.77 -5.18 -29.64
C GLU A 340 -8.80 -5.34 -28.44
N LEU A 341 -7.66 -6.02 -28.60
CA LEU A 341 -6.71 -6.38 -27.52
C LEU A 341 -6.15 -5.19 -26.68
N LEU A 342 -5.88 -5.47 -25.40
CA LEU A 342 -5.42 -4.55 -24.33
C LEU A 342 -4.15 -5.03 -23.63
N VAL A 343 -4.21 -6.26 -23.12
CA VAL A 343 -3.17 -6.91 -22.34
C VAL A 343 -3.11 -8.31 -22.90
N GLU A 344 -2.03 -8.63 -23.60
CA GLU A 344 -1.74 -9.95 -24.12
C GLU A 344 -0.50 -10.46 -23.37
N MET A 345 -0.72 -11.45 -22.53
CA MET A 345 0.33 -12.24 -21.90
C MET A 345 0.43 -13.52 -22.73
N ASP A 346 1.59 -13.80 -23.30
CA ASP A 346 1.88 -15.05 -24.01
C ASP A 346 3.13 -15.70 -23.39
N GLY A 347 2.93 -16.84 -22.73
CA GLY A 347 3.98 -17.60 -22.05
C GLY A 347 4.68 -16.87 -20.90
N CYS A 348 4.03 -15.89 -20.27
CA CYS A 348 4.69 -15.06 -19.26
C CYS A 348 5.08 -15.88 -18.02
N LYS A 349 6.37 -15.84 -17.67
CA LYS A 349 6.95 -16.41 -16.44
C LYS A 349 7.55 -15.27 -15.61
N VAL A 350 7.11 -15.12 -14.37
CA VAL A 350 7.67 -14.13 -13.41
C VAL A 350 8.60 -14.86 -12.47
N GLN A 351 9.86 -14.42 -12.35
CA GLN A 351 10.88 -15.09 -11.55
C GLN A 351 11.64 -14.10 -10.66
N TYR A 352 11.95 -14.50 -9.42
CA TYR A 352 12.78 -13.74 -8.49
C TYR A 352 13.95 -14.63 -8.01
N ARG A 353 15.19 -14.26 -8.36
CA ARG A 353 16.42 -14.95 -7.93
C ARG A 353 16.34 -16.48 -8.10
N GLY A 354 15.97 -16.93 -9.30
CA GLY A 354 15.82 -18.36 -9.62
C GLY A 354 14.46 -18.98 -9.27
N LYS A 355 13.67 -18.41 -8.34
CA LYS A 355 12.33 -18.94 -8.01
C LYS A 355 11.25 -18.38 -8.93
N ILE A 356 10.56 -19.25 -9.65
CA ILE A 356 9.39 -18.88 -10.48
C ILE A 356 8.22 -18.56 -9.54
N ALA A 357 7.74 -17.31 -9.58
CA ALA A 357 6.62 -16.81 -8.81
C ALA A 357 5.29 -16.90 -9.59
N LEU A 358 5.32 -16.88 -10.92
CA LEU A 358 4.13 -17.00 -11.78
C LEU A 358 4.50 -17.69 -13.10
N GLY A 359 3.57 -18.44 -13.70
CA GLY A 359 3.80 -19.14 -14.98
C GLY A 359 4.53 -20.48 -14.88
N ASN A 360 4.56 -21.11 -13.71
CA ASN A 360 5.10 -22.47 -13.55
C ASN A 360 4.04 -23.56 -13.82
N TRP A 361 3.30 -23.42 -14.93
CA TRP A 361 2.31 -24.39 -15.40
C TRP A 361 2.21 -24.33 -16.92
N THR A 362 1.60 -25.35 -17.50
CA THR A 362 1.26 -25.40 -18.93
C THR A 362 -0.21 -25.10 -19.13
N GLN A 363 -0.53 -24.35 -20.18
CA GLN A 363 -1.87 -23.92 -20.51
C GLN A 363 -2.19 -24.40 -21.94
N GLN A 364 -3.33 -25.08 -22.10
CA GLN A 364 -3.84 -25.36 -23.44
C GLN A 364 -4.36 -24.06 -24.05
N THR A 365 -4.18 -23.91 -25.35
CA THR A 365 -4.68 -22.77 -26.13
C THR A 365 -5.16 -23.28 -27.49
N THR A 366 -5.87 -22.43 -28.24
CA THR A 366 -6.25 -22.72 -29.63
C THR A 366 -5.06 -22.96 -30.57
N GLY A 367 -3.83 -22.60 -30.15
CA GLY A 367 -2.57 -22.90 -30.85
C GLY A 367 -1.78 -24.09 -30.27
N GLY A 368 -2.33 -24.82 -29.28
CA GLY A 368 -1.69 -25.95 -28.60
C GLY A 368 -1.28 -25.66 -27.14
N SER A 369 -0.62 -26.64 -26.53
CA SER A 369 -0.09 -26.53 -25.16
C SER A 369 1.13 -25.61 -25.15
N LYS A 370 1.09 -24.55 -24.35
CA LYS A 370 2.20 -23.61 -24.14
C LYS A 370 2.52 -23.48 -22.65
N ASP A 371 3.78 -23.17 -22.36
CA ASP A 371 4.30 -22.97 -21.01
C ASP A 371 4.17 -21.51 -20.56
N GLY A 372 3.69 -21.26 -19.34
CA GLY A 372 3.57 -19.92 -18.77
C GLY A 372 2.13 -19.39 -18.72
N LEU A 373 1.94 -18.20 -18.16
CA LEU A 373 0.65 -17.53 -18.11
C LEU A 373 0.26 -17.01 -19.50
N ILE A 374 -0.89 -17.45 -20.02
CA ILE A 374 -1.48 -16.94 -21.26
C ILE A 374 -2.83 -16.30 -20.97
N TRP A 375 -2.96 -15.02 -21.27
CA TRP A 375 -4.17 -14.25 -20.98
C TRP A 375 -4.34 -13.08 -21.95
N SER A 376 -5.57 -12.85 -22.43
CA SER A 376 -5.89 -11.72 -23.30
C SER A 376 -7.09 -10.91 -22.80
N VAL A 377 -6.89 -9.60 -22.64
CA VAL A 377 -7.89 -8.58 -22.27
C VAL A 377 -8.08 -7.63 -23.46
N ARG A 378 -9.21 -6.89 -23.57
CA ARG A 378 -9.56 -6.02 -24.73
C ARG A 378 -10.14 -4.62 -24.30
N ARG A 379 -9.79 -3.51 -24.99
CA ARG A 379 -9.91 -2.01 -24.74
C ARG A 379 -10.77 -1.42 -23.57
N ASP A 380 -10.38 -0.36 -22.83
CA ASP A 380 -9.22 0.60 -22.88
C ASP A 380 -9.01 1.49 -21.59
N VAL A 381 -7.76 1.85 -21.22
CA VAL A 381 -7.26 2.68 -20.05
C VAL A 381 -7.88 2.44 -18.63
N GLN A 382 -7.08 2.65 -17.58
CA GLN A 382 -7.38 2.62 -16.13
C GLN A 382 -8.73 3.23 -15.67
N SER A 383 -9.34 4.13 -16.44
CA SER A 383 -10.71 4.62 -16.20
C SER A 383 -11.77 3.50 -16.24
N ARG A 384 -11.58 2.46 -17.07
CA ARG A 384 -12.48 1.29 -17.21
C ARG A 384 -12.22 0.16 -16.21
N ILE A 385 -11.14 0.23 -15.43
CA ILE A 385 -10.81 -0.80 -14.42
C ILE A 385 -11.13 -0.26 -13.01
N GLY A 386 -11.91 -1.03 -12.25
CA GLY A 386 -12.04 -0.90 -10.80
C GLY A 386 -10.95 -1.72 -10.11
N HIS A 387 -10.21 -1.13 -9.17
CA HIS A 387 -9.17 -1.86 -8.44
C HIS A 387 -9.22 -1.54 -6.94
N SER A 388 -9.16 -2.58 -6.12
CA SER A 388 -8.97 -2.53 -4.67
C SER A 388 -7.94 -3.57 -4.26
N SER A 389 -6.85 -3.13 -3.61
CA SER A 389 -5.77 -3.99 -3.11
C SER A 389 -5.13 -3.45 -1.82
N PRO A 390 -4.30 -4.25 -1.10
CA PRO A 390 -3.50 -3.78 0.03
C PRO A 390 -2.57 -2.60 -0.33
N GLU A 391 -2.07 -2.53 -1.56
CA GLU A 391 -1.18 -1.46 -2.07
C GLU A 391 -1.99 -0.18 -2.31
N VAL A 392 -3.17 -0.29 -2.94
CA VAL A 392 -4.11 0.84 -3.06
C VAL A 392 -4.47 1.37 -1.67
N HIS A 393 -4.66 0.48 -0.69
CA HIS A 393 -4.93 0.85 0.69
C HIS A 393 -3.74 1.54 1.39
N GLN A 394 -2.51 1.17 1.06
CA GLN A 394 -1.30 1.84 1.56
C GLN A 394 -1.07 3.22 0.91
N HIS A 395 -1.43 3.40 -0.36
CA HIS A 395 -1.18 4.65 -1.10
C HIS A 395 -2.32 5.68 -1.01
N MET A 396 -3.53 5.29 -0.61
CA MET A 396 -4.68 6.20 -0.51
C MET A 396 -4.47 7.30 0.56
N PRO A 397 -4.50 8.61 0.21
CA PRO A 397 -4.21 9.68 1.15
C PRO A 397 -5.17 9.74 2.35
N ARG A 398 -4.61 9.65 3.55
CA ARG A 398 -5.35 9.57 4.83
C ARG A 398 -6.09 10.85 5.23
N ASN A 399 -5.76 11.97 4.59
CA ASN A 399 -6.31 13.30 4.83
C ASN A 399 -7.52 13.65 3.94
N LEU A 400 -7.97 12.70 3.10
CA LEU A 400 -9.23 12.82 2.37
C LEU A 400 -10.41 12.44 3.26
N THR A 401 -11.57 13.04 3.03
CA THR A 401 -12.84 12.65 3.68
C THR A 401 -13.36 11.32 3.13
N VAL A 402 -14.29 10.66 3.84
CA VAL A 402 -14.90 9.41 3.35
C VAL A 402 -15.54 9.62 1.97
N ARG A 403 -16.27 10.73 1.80
CA ARG A 403 -16.85 11.11 0.50
C ARG A 403 -15.78 11.26 -0.59
N GLN A 404 -14.71 12.01 -0.31
CA GLN A 404 -13.63 12.25 -1.29
C GLN A 404 -12.93 10.96 -1.73
N VAL A 405 -12.77 9.97 -0.86
CA VAL A 405 -12.18 8.67 -1.23
C VAL A 405 -13.08 7.88 -2.19
N ILE A 406 -14.41 7.94 -2.02
CA ILE A 406 -15.35 7.29 -2.93
C ILE A 406 -15.43 8.05 -4.26
N GLU A 407 -15.54 9.39 -4.21
CA GLU A 407 -15.52 10.26 -5.40
C GLU A 407 -14.23 10.13 -6.22
N ASN A 408 -13.11 9.76 -5.58
CA ASN A 408 -11.84 9.50 -6.25
C ASN A 408 -11.92 8.38 -7.33
N ALA A 409 -12.99 7.58 -7.36
CA ALA A 409 -13.27 6.65 -8.46
C ALA A 409 -13.33 7.33 -9.84
N TRP A 410 -13.74 8.61 -9.91
CA TRP A 410 -13.78 9.43 -11.13
C TRP A 410 -12.56 10.35 -11.28
N SER A 411 -11.39 9.90 -10.83
CA SER A 411 -10.12 10.62 -10.96
C SER A 411 -9.01 9.71 -11.48
N GLU A 412 -8.07 10.28 -12.22
CA GLU A 412 -6.93 9.56 -12.80
C GLU A 412 -5.83 9.26 -11.75
N THR A 413 -5.76 10.03 -10.66
CA THR A 413 -4.78 9.82 -9.57
C THR A 413 -5.40 10.11 -8.20
N PHE A 414 -4.87 9.52 -7.13
CA PHE A 414 -5.40 9.66 -5.76
C PHE A 414 -5.45 11.10 -5.20
N ARG A 415 -4.81 12.08 -5.87
CA ARG A 415 -4.82 13.50 -5.47
C ARG A 415 -5.45 14.42 -6.53
N ALA A 416 -5.87 13.90 -7.67
CA ALA A 416 -6.58 14.70 -8.67
C ALA A 416 -8.01 14.99 -8.19
N LYS A 417 -8.52 16.18 -8.51
CA LYS A 417 -9.93 16.52 -8.29
C LYS A 417 -10.80 15.65 -9.21
N PRO A 418 -11.79 14.91 -8.70
CA PRO A 418 -12.62 14.03 -9.52
C PRO A 418 -13.54 14.83 -10.45
N LYS A 419 -13.84 14.25 -11.61
CA LYS A 419 -14.80 14.79 -12.60
C LYS A 419 -16.15 14.12 -12.37
N LEU A 420 -17.05 14.79 -11.63
CA LEU A 420 -18.32 14.21 -11.18
C LEU A 420 -19.52 14.84 -11.91
N ASP A 421 -20.23 14.01 -12.68
CA ASP A 421 -21.57 14.33 -13.18
C ASP A 421 -22.62 14.15 -12.07
N ASP A 422 -23.83 14.69 -12.25
CA ASP A 422 -24.88 14.61 -11.22
C ASP A 422 -25.32 13.16 -10.94
N VAL A 423 -25.33 12.29 -11.96
CA VAL A 423 -25.55 10.84 -11.80
C VAL A 423 -24.45 10.18 -10.96
N ALA A 424 -23.20 10.64 -11.06
CA ALA A 424 -22.11 10.13 -10.23
C ALA A 424 -22.30 10.52 -8.75
N LYS A 425 -22.73 11.75 -8.48
CA LYS A 425 -23.05 12.22 -7.12
C LYS A 425 -24.19 11.41 -6.50
N GLU A 426 -25.27 11.16 -7.26
CA GLU A 426 -26.37 10.31 -6.79
C GLU A 426 -25.89 8.90 -6.42
N LYS A 427 -25.01 8.29 -7.22
CA LYS A 427 -24.41 6.98 -6.90
C LYS A 427 -23.56 7.03 -5.61
N VAL A 428 -22.76 8.08 -5.42
CA VAL A 428 -21.96 8.28 -4.19
C VAL A 428 -22.85 8.39 -2.96
N GLU A 429 -23.94 9.17 -3.01
CA GLU A 429 -24.88 9.30 -1.90
C GLU A 429 -25.68 8.02 -1.62
N ALA A 430 -26.03 7.28 -2.68
CA ALA A 430 -26.66 5.97 -2.58
C ALA A 430 -25.75 4.96 -1.85
N ALA A 431 -24.49 4.81 -2.29
CA ALA A 431 -23.52 3.93 -1.64
C ALA A 431 -23.20 4.36 -0.20
N LEU A 432 -23.03 5.66 0.07
CA LEU A 432 -22.81 6.19 1.43
C LEU A 432 -23.98 5.90 2.38
N ARG A 433 -25.22 5.92 1.88
CA ARG A 433 -26.42 5.58 2.66
C ARG A 433 -26.48 4.08 2.96
N TRP A 434 -26.17 3.24 1.98
CA TRP A 434 -26.23 1.77 2.10
C TRP A 434 -25.14 1.21 3.04
N PHE A 435 -23.93 1.78 2.97
CA PHE A 435 -22.79 1.45 3.85
C PHE A 435 -22.65 2.37 5.09
N ALA A 436 -23.69 3.14 5.44
CA ALA A 436 -23.65 4.03 6.60
C ALA A 436 -23.30 3.33 7.93
N PRO A 437 -23.82 2.12 8.25
CA PRO A 437 -23.46 1.43 9.50
C PRO A 437 -21.97 1.06 9.62
N GLU A 438 -21.31 0.78 8.49
CA GLU A 438 -19.91 0.34 8.44
C GLU A 438 -18.92 1.48 8.24
N LEU A 439 -19.37 2.62 7.69
CA LEU A 439 -18.53 3.78 7.41
C LEU A 439 -18.66 4.92 8.43
N HIS A 440 -19.78 5.04 9.14
CA HIS A 440 -20.03 6.13 10.08
C HIS A 440 -19.67 5.71 11.53
N PRO A 441 -18.59 6.24 12.14
CA PRO A 441 -18.16 5.78 13.47
C PRO A 441 -19.12 6.10 14.62
N SER A 442 -20.10 6.97 14.40
CA SER A 442 -21.13 7.35 15.39
C SER A 442 -22.54 6.93 14.97
N TYR A 443 -22.68 5.90 14.13
CA TYR A 443 -23.96 5.50 13.52
C TYR A 443 -25.09 5.29 14.53
N TYR A 444 -24.81 4.59 15.64
CA TYR A 444 -25.79 4.28 16.70
C TYR A 444 -26.07 5.45 17.66
N SER A 445 -25.52 6.64 17.40
CA SER A 445 -25.63 7.83 18.26
C SER A 445 -26.16 9.08 17.52
N ALA A 446 -26.47 8.99 16.23
CA ALA A 446 -26.83 10.13 15.38
C ALA A 446 -28.05 9.82 14.49
N SER A 447 -28.77 10.87 14.05
CA SER A 447 -29.93 10.73 13.17
C SER A 447 -29.54 10.26 11.76
N HIS A 448 -30.24 9.25 11.25
CA HIS A 448 -29.82 8.47 10.08
C HIS A 448 -29.95 9.19 8.71
N GLU A 449 -30.63 10.33 8.63
CA GLU A 449 -31.01 10.94 7.34
C GLU A 449 -29.94 11.83 6.70
N ASN A 450 -29.01 12.41 7.48
CA ASN A 450 -28.07 13.40 6.97
C ASN A 450 -26.70 12.78 6.63
N LEU A 451 -26.27 12.88 5.37
CA LEU A 451 -24.98 12.36 4.87
C LEU A 451 -23.79 13.31 5.09
N ALA A 452 -23.96 14.44 5.79
CA ALA A 452 -22.88 15.39 6.08
C ALA A 452 -21.69 14.77 6.83
N TRP A 453 -21.91 13.72 7.63
CA TRP A 453 -20.85 13.01 8.35
C TRP A 453 -19.74 12.48 7.42
N ALA A 454 -20.05 12.16 6.16
CA ALA A 454 -19.08 11.64 5.20
C ALA A 454 -17.99 12.66 4.83
N ASP A 455 -18.21 13.94 5.13
CA ASP A 455 -17.28 15.05 4.95
C ASP A 455 -16.55 15.45 6.24
N ASP A 456 -17.09 15.11 7.42
CA ASP A 456 -16.45 15.34 8.72
C ASP A 456 -15.39 14.29 9.07
N TYR A 457 -15.62 13.03 8.68
CA TYR A 457 -14.72 11.91 8.98
C TYR A 457 -13.63 11.76 7.91
N MET A 458 -12.38 11.74 8.37
CA MET A 458 -11.19 11.49 7.54
C MET A 458 -10.95 10.00 7.36
N PHE A 459 -10.51 9.59 6.17
CA PHE A 459 -10.21 8.21 5.82
C PHE A 459 -9.23 7.53 6.79
N GLY A 460 -8.15 8.21 7.19
CA GLY A 460 -7.20 7.68 8.19
C GLY A 460 -7.73 7.59 9.62
N GLY A 461 -8.90 8.18 9.91
CA GLY A 461 -9.59 8.10 11.20
C GLY A 461 -10.61 6.96 11.30
N LEU A 462 -10.92 6.29 10.17
CA LEU A 462 -11.79 5.10 10.12
C LEU A 462 -11.05 3.85 10.62
N SER A 463 -11.79 2.79 10.96
CA SER A 463 -11.23 1.45 11.23
C SER A 463 -10.68 0.80 9.95
N PHE A 464 -9.80 -0.19 10.08
CA PHE A 464 -9.23 -0.91 8.93
C PHE A 464 -10.30 -1.45 7.96
N SER A 465 -11.29 -2.17 8.50
CA SER A 465 -12.43 -2.70 7.72
C SER A 465 -13.23 -1.60 7.02
N ALA A 466 -13.56 -0.51 7.71
CA ALA A 466 -14.26 0.64 7.11
C ALA A 466 -13.45 1.32 5.98
N GLN A 467 -12.12 1.40 6.13
CA GLN A 467 -11.24 1.88 5.06
C GLN A 467 -11.24 0.93 3.86
N ARG A 468 -11.23 -0.39 4.08
CA ARG A 468 -11.35 -1.40 3.01
C ARG A 468 -12.71 -1.32 2.31
N VAL A 469 -13.81 -1.12 3.04
CA VAL A 469 -15.15 -0.90 2.47
C VAL A 469 -15.17 0.34 1.56
N ALA A 470 -14.60 1.47 1.99
CA ALA A 470 -14.54 2.67 1.15
C ALA A 470 -13.76 2.46 -0.16
N LEU A 471 -12.69 1.65 -0.13
CA LEU A 471 -11.90 1.28 -1.32
C LEU A 471 -12.61 0.27 -2.22
N PHE A 472 -13.31 -0.70 -1.64
CA PHE A 472 -14.19 -1.62 -2.35
C PHE A 472 -15.28 -0.85 -3.11
N ILE A 473 -16.01 0.06 -2.44
CA ILE A 473 -17.00 0.93 -3.08
C ILE A 473 -16.36 1.74 -4.21
N ARG A 474 -15.22 2.41 -3.94
CA ARG A 474 -14.46 3.17 -4.95
C ARG A 474 -14.11 2.33 -6.19
N SER A 475 -13.82 1.04 -6.02
CA SER A 475 -13.49 0.16 -7.15
C SER A 475 -14.68 -0.04 -8.09
N MET A 476 -15.89 -0.28 -7.57
CA MET A 476 -17.06 -0.68 -8.36
C MET A 476 -18.02 0.46 -8.73
N ILE A 477 -18.09 1.54 -7.95
CA ILE A 477 -19.18 2.53 -8.01
C ILE A 477 -19.32 3.27 -9.36
N LYS A 478 -18.21 3.40 -10.10
CA LYS A 478 -18.21 3.99 -11.45
C LYS A 478 -18.84 3.10 -12.52
N GLY A 479 -19.08 1.83 -12.23
CA GLY A 479 -19.50 0.81 -13.21
C GLY A 479 -18.39 0.46 -14.20
N PRO A 480 -17.19 0.00 -13.75
CA PRO A 480 -16.09 -0.38 -14.62
C PRO A 480 -16.41 -1.66 -15.41
N ASP A 481 -15.78 -1.83 -16.57
CA ASP A 481 -15.92 -3.05 -17.39
C ASP A 481 -15.19 -4.24 -16.74
N VAL A 482 -14.13 -3.97 -15.97
CA VAL A 482 -13.38 -4.98 -15.19
C VAL A 482 -13.24 -4.52 -13.74
N VAL A 483 -13.63 -5.37 -12.78
CA VAL A 483 -13.37 -5.18 -11.35
C VAL A 483 -12.28 -6.16 -10.91
N VAL A 484 -11.23 -5.63 -10.29
CA VAL A 484 -10.13 -6.40 -9.71
C VAL A 484 -10.11 -6.19 -8.20
N LEU A 485 -10.42 -7.26 -7.46
CA LEU A 485 -10.45 -7.34 -6.01
C LEU A 485 -9.27 -8.21 -5.55
N ASP A 486 -8.14 -7.59 -5.28
CA ASP A 486 -6.94 -8.28 -4.80
C ASP A 486 -6.89 -8.20 -3.29
N GLU A 487 -7.08 -9.31 -2.57
CA GLU A 487 -7.24 -9.36 -1.10
C GLU A 487 -8.21 -8.28 -0.56
N ALA A 488 -9.23 -7.90 -1.34
CA ALA A 488 -10.02 -6.68 -1.06
C ALA A 488 -10.78 -6.78 0.27
N PHE A 489 -11.26 -7.98 0.59
CA PHE A 489 -11.98 -8.32 1.82
C PHE A 489 -11.07 -8.82 2.96
N SER A 490 -9.77 -9.01 2.69
CA SER A 490 -8.78 -9.44 3.69
C SER A 490 -8.77 -8.45 4.86
N GLY A 491 -9.02 -8.96 6.06
CA GLY A 491 -9.12 -8.16 7.29
C GLY A 491 -10.47 -7.49 7.57
N MET A 492 -11.50 -7.71 6.75
CA MET A 492 -12.88 -7.33 7.11
C MET A 492 -13.50 -8.31 8.11
N ASP A 493 -14.59 -7.90 8.78
CA ASP A 493 -15.47 -8.86 9.45
C ASP A 493 -16.25 -9.68 8.41
N ASP A 494 -16.60 -10.92 8.72
CA ASP A 494 -17.46 -11.76 7.86
C ASP A 494 -18.79 -11.05 7.56
N ALA A 495 -19.40 -10.46 8.58
CA ALA A 495 -20.52 -9.53 8.50
C ALA A 495 -20.40 -8.48 7.37
N VAL A 496 -19.23 -7.84 7.30
CA VAL A 496 -18.95 -6.72 6.39
C VAL A 496 -18.57 -7.24 5.00
N ARG A 497 -17.82 -8.34 4.93
CA ARG A 497 -17.52 -9.08 3.69
C ARG A 497 -18.81 -9.54 3.02
N ASP A 498 -19.67 -10.27 3.74
CA ASP A 498 -20.88 -10.87 3.18
C ASP A 498 -21.84 -9.78 2.68
N LYS A 499 -21.88 -8.64 3.39
CA LYS A 499 -22.56 -7.42 2.94
C LYS A 499 -21.91 -6.83 1.68
N CYS A 500 -20.59 -6.72 1.58
CA CYS A 500 -19.90 -6.32 0.35
C CYS A 500 -20.17 -7.29 -0.82
N THR A 501 -20.20 -8.60 -0.58
CA THR A 501 -20.54 -9.63 -1.57
C THR A 501 -21.99 -9.47 -2.06
N LEU A 502 -22.96 -9.29 -1.16
CA LEU A 502 -24.35 -9.02 -1.54
C LEU A 502 -24.48 -7.74 -2.38
N PHE A 503 -23.72 -6.69 -2.04
CA PHE A 503 -23.69 -5.46 -2.82
C PHE A 503 -23.04 -5.65 -4.19
N LEU A 504 -22.00 -6.48 -4.29
CA LEU A 504 -21.36 -6.84 -5.54
C LEU A 504 -22.33 -7.57 -6.48
N GLU A 505 -23.13 -8.50 -5.95
CA GLU A 505 -24.07 -9.31 -6.72
C GLU A 505 -25.38 -8.59 -7.05
N GLN A 506 -25.93 -7.80 -6.13
CA GLN A 506 -27.31 -7.31 -6.19
C GLN A 506 -27.41 -5.77 -6.04
N GLY A 507 -26.31 -5.08 -5.75
CA GLY A 507 -26.30 -3.63 -5.51
C GLY A 507 -27.26 -3.23 -4.38
N GLU A 508 -27.99 -2.14 -4.59
CA GLU A 508 -29.00 -1.67 -3.63
C GLU A 508 -30.31 -2.49 -3.63
N VAL A 509 -30.49 -3.50 -4.49
CA VAL A 509 -31.79 -4.21 -4.61
C VAL A 509 -32.14 -4.97 -3.33
N LYS A 510 -31.14 -5.55 -2.66
CA LYS A 510 -31.31 -6.40 -1.48
C LYS A 510 -30.48 -5.90 -0.30
N ILE A 511 -30.88 -6.30 0.90
CA ILE A 511 -30.18 -5.99 2.15
C ILE A 511 -30.37 -7.15 3.14
N TYR A 512 -29.37 -7.40 3.98
CA TYR A 512 -29.50 -8.36 5.09
C TYR A 512 -30.39 -7.79 6.20
N ARG A 513 -31.22 -8.64 6.80
CA ARG A 513 -31.97 -8.36 8.03
C ARG A 513 -31.94 -9.59 8.93
N GLY A 514 -30.99 -9.62 9.86
CA GLY A 514 -30.65 -10.85 10.59
C GLY A 514 -29.81 -11.78 9.71
N GLU A 515 -30.24 -13.04 9.55
CA GLU A 515 -29.64 -14.01 8.62
C GLU A 515 -30.32 -13.98 7.23
N ASP A 516 -31.50 -13.37 7.09
CA ASP A 516 -32.28 -13.35 5.84
C ASP A 516 -31.91 -12.20 4.90
N VAL A 517 -31.94 -12.47 3.59
CA VAL A 517 -31.77 -11.46 2.52
C VAL A 517 -33.15 -10.98 2.04
N ILE A 518 -33.45 -9.71 2.26
CA ILE A 518 -34.76 -9.10 1.96
C ILE A 518 -34.59 -7.96 0.93
N GLU A 519 -35.64 -7.67 0.15
CA GLU A 519 -35.65 -6.45 -0.69
C GLU A 519 -35.50 -5.18 0.15
N SER A 520 -34.63 -4.28 -0.32
CA SER A 520 -34.36 -3.01 0.34
C SER A 520 -35.53 -2.03 0.18
N ASP A 521 -35.62 -1.03 1.05
CA ASP A 521 -36.64 0.02 0.94
C ASP A 521 -36.37 0.96 -0.26
N ALA A 522 -35.12 1.02 -0.75
CA ALA A 522 -34.78 1.66 -2.02
C ALA A 522 -35.36 0.89 -3.22
N SER A 523 -35.35 -0.44 -3.19
CA SER A 523 -35.99 -1.31 -4.19
C SER A 523 -37.51 -1.11 -4.20
N LYS A 524 -38.15 -1.23 -3.04
CA LYS A 524 -39.62 -1.05 -2.88
C LYS A 524 -40.12 0.33 -3.29
N SER A 525 -39.27 1.36 -3.18
CA SER A 525 -39.59 2.73 -3.62
C SER A 525 -39.16 3.05 -5.06
N GLY A 526 -38.55 2.10 -5.78
CA GLY A 526 -38.09 2.28 -7.16
C GLY A 526 -36.91 3.25 -7.30
N ARG A 527 -36.12 3.47 -6.23
CA ARG A 527 -35.05 4.48 -6.14
C ARG A 527 -33.63 3.91 -6.22
N ILE A 528 -33.46 2.73 -6.80
CA ILE A 528 -32.13 2.11 -7.00
C ILE A 528 -31.27 2.99 -7.91
N LYS A 529 -30.04 3.31 -7.48
CA LYS A 529 -29.04 4.09 -8.23
C LYS A 529 -27.77 3.29 -8.54
N VAL A 530 -27.42 2.33 -7.68
CA VAL A 530 -26.28 1.42 -7.86
C VAL A 530 -26.78 -0.02 -8.03
N PRO A 531 -26.79 -0.58 -9.26
CA PRO A 531 -27.03 -2.00 -9.48
C PRO A 531 -25.78 -2.83 -9.10
N GLY A 532 -25.96 -4.15 -8.94
CA GLY A 532 -24.85 -5.10 -8.84
C GLY A 532 -24.10 -5.28 -10.16
N LEU A 533 -23.14 -6.21 -10.18
CA LEU A 533 -22.43 -6.62 -11.39
C LEU A 533 -23.40 -7.14 -12.46
N SER A 534 -23.13 -6.75 -13.71
CA SER A 534 -23.87 -7.19 -14.89
C SER A 534 -23.13 -8.28 -15.67
N ASP A 535 -23.85 -9.06 -16.46
CA ASP A 535 -23.33 -10.14 -17.33
C ASP A 535 -22.28 -9.70 -18.37
N GLN A 536 -22.03 -8.39 -18.51
CA GLN A 536 -21.04 -7.80 -19.42
C GLN A 536 -19.74 -7.37 -18.71
N GLN A 537 -19.70 -7.41 -17.37
CA GLN A 537 -18.52 -7.03 -16.58
C GLN A 537 -17.70 -8.26 -16.19
N ALA A 538 -16.38 -8.12 -16.14
CA ALA A 538 -15.47 -9.15 -15.64
C ALA A 538 -15.08 -8.88 -14.18
N LEU A 539 -15.09 -9.93 -13.36
CA LEU A 539 -14.59 -9.90 -11.98
C LEU A 539 -13.34 -10.76 -11.86
N ILE A 540 -12.27 -10.19 -11.31
CA ILE A 540 -11.06 -10.91 -10.90
C ILE A 540 -10.98 -10.76 -9.38
N CYS A 541 -11.09 -11.87 -8.65
CA CYS A 541 -10.98 -11.89 -7.19
C CYS A 541 -9.79 -12.76 -6.78
N ILE A 542 -8.88 -12.20 -5.98
CA ILE A 542 -7.74 -12.90 -5.38
C ILE A 542 -7.97 -12.87 -3.87
N ALA A 543 -7.89 -14.02 -3.23
CA ALA A 543 -8.16 -14.19 -1.81
C ALA A 543 -7.28 -15.30 -1.22
N HIS A 544 -7.00 -15.22 0.09
CA HIS A 544 -6.27 -16.26 0.81
C HIS A 544 -7.18 -17.38 1.36
N VAL A 545 -8.48 -17.10 1.44
CA VAL A 545 -9.50 -17.94 2.08
C VAL A 545 -10.64 -18.14 1.08
N LYS A 546 -11.20 -19.35 0.99
CA LYS A 546 -12.26 -19.62 -0.01
C LYS A 546 -13.49 -18.77 0.25
N GLU A 547 -13.82 -18.62 1.53
CA GLU A 547 -14.93 -17.83 2.07
C GLU A 547 -14.79 -16.32 1.81
N GLU A 548 -13.61 -15.84 1.36
CA GLU A 548 -13.42 -14.48 0.86
C GLU A 548 -13.74 -14.32 -0.63
N ALA A 549 -13.82 -15.41 -1.40
CA ALA A 549 -14.30 -15.38 -2.78
C ALA A 549 -15.83 -15.49 -2.80
N PRO A 550 -16.55 -14.65 -3.58
CA PRO A 550 -18.00 -14.76 -3.69
C PRO A 550 -18.40 -16.07 -4.38
N ASP A 551 -19.31 -16.84 -3.77
CA ASP A 551 -19.86 -18.13 -4.27
C ASP A 551 -20.71 -18.01 -5.55
N CYS A 552 -20.76 -16.82 -6.14
CA CYS A 552 -21.41 -16.51 -7.40
C CYS A 552 -20.99 -17.46 -8.55
N GLY A 553 -21.93 -17.76 -9.47
CA GLY A 553 -21.78 -18.74 -10.55
C GLY A 553 -20.80 -18.36 -11.69
N PHE A 554 -19.76 -17.58 -11.38
CA PHE A 554 -18.67 -17.21 -12.26
C PHE A 554 -17.51 -18.22 -12.13
N HIS A 555 -16.64 -18.29 -13.13
CA HIS A 555 -15.58 -19.30 -13.17
C HIS A 555 -14.43 -18.99 -12.19
N ILE A 556 -14.45 -19.63 -11.02
CA ILE A 556 -13.39 -19.54 -10.01
C ILE A 556 -12.12 -20.25 -10.51
N LEU A 557 -11.08 -19.49 -10.84
CA LEU A 557 -9.73 -20.00 -11.08
C LEU A 557 -8.96 -20.10 -9.76
N SER A 558 -9.01 -21.28 -9.13
CA SER A 558 -8.31 -21.54 -7.86
C SER A 558 -6.83 -21.89 -8.07
N PHE A 559 -5.93 -20.92 -7.87
CA PHE A 559 -4.48 -21.13 -7.89
C PHE A 559 -3.94 -21.50 -6.50
N SER A 560 -3.68 -22.78 -6.25
CA SER A 560 -3.07 -23.25 -5.00
C SER A 560 -1.54 -23.15 -5.05
N PHE A 561 -0.97 -22.03 -4.58
CA PHE A 561 0.48 -21.88 -4.42
C PHE A 561 1.04 -22.76 -3.29
N ARG A 562 1.53 -23.96 -3.63
CA ARG A 562 2.37 -24.74 -2.71
C ARG A 562 3.74 -24.09 -2.57
N TYR A 563 4.00 -23.45 -1.43
CA TYR A 563 5.36 -23.09 -1.02
C TYR A 563 6.14 -24.35 -0.62
N THR A 564 6.67 -25.10 -1.59
CA THR A 564 7.73 -26.07 -1.34
C THR A 564 9.05 -25.34 -1.07
N ALA A 565 9.51 -25.41 0.16
CA ALA A 565 10.81 -24.88 0.57
C ALA A 565 11.93 -25.87 0.24
N GLU A 566 12.15 -26.15 -1.05
CA GLU A 566 13.32 -26.91 -1.48
C GLU A 566 14.56 -26.02 -1.55
N MET A 567 15.65 -26.53 -0.97
CA MET A 567 17.00 -25.97 -1.12
C MET A 567 17.57 -26.46 -2.44
N ALA A 568 17.83 -25.55 -3.38
CA ALA A 568 18.54 -25.89 -4.61
C ALA A 568 20.05 -26.02 -4.33
N SER A 569 20.61 -27.18 -4.64
CA SER A 569 22.05 -27.40 -4.74
C SER A 569 22.55 -26.88 -6.10
N PRO A 570 23.75 -26.30 -6.19
CA PRO A 570 24.33 -25.90 -7.48
C PRO A 570 25.08 -27.08 -8.11
N ASN A 571 24.59 -27.55 -9.26
CA ASN A 571 25.37 -28.14 -10.33
C ASN A 571 24.44 -28.38 -11.53
N ASP A 572 24.74 -27.74 -12.65
CA ASP A 572 24.82 -28.41 -13.95
C ASP A 572 25.58 -27.49 -14.90
N ASN A 573 26.67 -28.01 -15.47
CA ASN A 573 27.35 -27.39 -16.59
C ASN A 573 26.57 -27.73 -17.86
N ILE A 574 26.38 -26.76 -18.74
CA ILE A 574 26.04 -27.01 -20.13
C ILE A 574 27.13 -26.33 -20.96
N ASP A 575 27.83 -27.14 -21.75
CA ASP A 575 28.84 -26.70 -22.69
C ASP A 575 28.15 -26.13 -23.94
N ASP A 576 28.53 -24.94 -24.37
CA ASP A 576 28.23 -24.41 -25.71
C ASP A 576 29.55 -23.91 -26.34
N GLU A 577 30.12 -24.69 -27.24
CA GLU A 577 31.18 -24.27 -28.16
C GLU A 577 30.58 -23.64 -29.44
N ASP A 578 31.40 -22.82 -30.10
CA ASP A 578 31.25 -22.32 -31.48
C ASP A 578 30.04 -21.45 -31.85
N LEU A 579 30.29 -20.15 -32.03
CA LEU A 579 30.44 -19.60 -33.39
C LEU A 579 31.11 -18.20 -33.42
N THR A 580 32.43 -18.13 -33.65
CA THR A 580 33.09 -16.87 -34.06
C THR A 580 33.43 -16.89 -35.55
N ILE A 581 32.80 -16.03 -36.35
CA ILE A 581 33.20 -15.78 -37.74
C ILE A 581 33.27 -14.27 -38.01
N HIS A 582 34.49 -13.72 -38.02
CA HIS A 582 34.77 -12.43 -38.64
C HIS A 582 34.49 -12.47 -40.14
N ALA A 583 33.70 -11.53 -40.65
CA ALA A 583 33.62 -11.25 -42.08
C ALA A 583 33.48 -9.75 -42.35
N CYS A 584 34.61 -9.10 -42.68
CA CYS A 584 34.57 -7.83 -43.40
C CYS A 584 33.89 -8.04 -44.77
N CYS A 585 33.18 -7.02 -45.26
CA CYS A 585 32.37 -7.00 -46.49
C CYS A 585 30.96 -7.65 -46.36
N ALA A 586 30.03 -6.90 -45.78
CA ALA A 586 28.58 -7.18 -45.84
C ALA A 586 27.84 -6.11 -46.67
N PRO A 587 26.72 -6.45 -47.34
CA PRO A 587 25.96 -5.51 -48.17
C PRO A 587 25.23 -4.42 -47.36
N LEU A 588 24.83 -3.34 -48.03
CA LEU A 588 24.13 -2.17 -47.44
C LEU A 588 22.89 -2.53 -46.60
N THR A 589 22.26 -3.68 -46.84
CA THR A 589 21.12 -4.19 -46.06
C THR A 589 21.48 -4.67 -44.65
N ASN A 590 22.77 -4.84 -44.33
CA ASN A 590 23.22 -5.17 -42.96
C ASN A 590 23.44 -3.92 -42.09
N LEU A 591 23.28 -2.70 -42.61
CA LEU A 591 23.43 -1.46 -41.83
C LEU A 591 22.34 -1.22 -40.77
N THR A 592 21.23 -1.97 -40.85
CA THR A 592 20.08 -1.86 -39.93
C THR A 592 19.86 -3.13 -39.11
N ARG A 593 20.82 -4.06 -39.08
CA ARG A 593 20.73 -5.22 -38.19
C ARG A 593 20.77 -4.75 -36.72
N PRO A 594 19.97 -5.36 -35.83
CA PRO A 594 20.13 -5.14 -34.41
C PRO A 594 21.53 -5.58 -33.95
N VAL A 595 22.09 -4.83 -33.01
CA VAL A 595 23.34 -5.18 -32.31
C VAL A 595 22.96 -5.51 -30.88
N ASP A 596 23.15 -6.76 -30.45
CA ASP A 596 22.92 -7.15 -29.06
C ASP A 596 24.14 -6.79 -28.20
N PHE A 597 23.88 -6.18 -27.05
CA PHE A 597 24.94 -5.72 -26.15
C PHE A 597 25.63 -6.85 -25.39
N SER A 598 25.04 -8.06 -25.32
CA SER A 598 25.68 -9.21 -24.66
C SER A 598 26.85 -9.82 -25.42
N GLU A 599 27.08 -9.42 -26.68
CA GLU A 599 28.17 -9.91 -27.55
C GLU A 599 29.40 -8.98 -27.57
N LEU A 600 29.42 -7.89 -26.77
CA LEU A 600 30.47 -6.88 -26.78
C LEU A 600 31.37 -6.98 -25.53
N ASP A 601 32.68 -7.10 -25.73
CA ASP A 601 33.69 -7.16 -24.65
C ASP A 601 33.63 -5.92 -23.71
N GLU A 602 33.78 -6.15 -22.39
CA GLU A 602 33.67 -5.10 -21.35
C GLU A 602 34.68 -3.94 -21.52
N ASP A 603 35.83 -4.23 -22.15
CA ASP A 603 36.93 -3.29 -22.36
C ASP A 603 36.65 -2.20 -23.40
N ASP A 604 35.67 -2.37 -24.31
CA ASP A 604 35.52 -1.42 -25.42
C ASP A 604 34.96 -0.06 -24.96
N ALA A 605 35.55 1.02 -25.46
CA ALA A 605 35.46 2.33 -24.82
C ALA A 605 34.23 3.15 -25.23
N ARG A 606 33.59 2.84 -26.38
CA ARG A 606 32.54 3.70 -27.00
C ARG A 606 31.51 2.91 -27.83
N PRO A 607 30.65 2.07 -27.22
CA PRO A 607 29.69 1.22 -27.95
C PRO A 607 28.72 1.98 -28.88
N PHE A 608 28.42 3.25 -28.63
CA PHE A 608 27.58 4.07 -29.53
C PHE A 608 28.13 4.20 -30.97
N PHE A 609 29.43 3.98 -31.18
CA PHE A 609 30.07 4.02 -32.51
C PHE A 609 30.40 2.63 -33.06
N HIS A 610 29.90 1.56 -32.45
CA HIS A 610 30.09 0.21 -32.96
C HIS A 610 29.40 0.03 -34.33
N TRP A 611 29.94 -0.84 -35.17
CA TRP A 611 29.36 -1.11 -36.49
C TRP A 611 28.28 -2.21 -36.40
N PRO A 612 27.12 -2.08 -37.08
CA PRO A 612 26.69 -0.97 -37.92
C PRO A 612 26.14 0.25 -37.16
N ILE A 613 26.58 1.44 -37.57
CA ILE A 613 26.26 2.74 -36.91
C ILE A 613 24.76 3.10 -36.95
N PHE A 614 23.98 2.49 -37.84
CA PHE A 614 22.52 2.68 -37.96
C PHE A 614 21.71 1.46 -37.48
N GLY A 615 22.35 0.47 -36.85
CA GLY A 615 21.66 -0.66 -36.23
C GLY A 615 20.92 -0.22 -34.96
N PRO A 616 19.70 -0.70 -34.71
CA PRO A 616 19.06 -0.52 -33.41
C PRO A 616 19.86 -1.27 -32.34
N LEU A 617 20.30 -0.56 -31.31
CA LEU A 617 20.97 -1.16 -30.16
C LEU A 617 19.95 -1.94 -29.34
N VAL A 618 20.15 -3.25 -29.19
CA VAL A 618 19.34 -4.13 -28.36
C VAL A 618 20.03 -4.28 -27.02
N VAL A 619 19.32 -3.89 -25.95
CA VAL A 619 19.79 -3.97 -24.56
C VAL A 619 18.85 -4.94 -23.84
N GLN A 620 19.40 -5.94 -23.14
CA GLN A 620 18.60 -6.77 -22.25
C GLN A 620 18.02 -5.91 -21.13
N ASN A 621 16.69 -5.82 -21.08
CA ASN A 621 15.98 -4.99 -20.10
C ASN A 621 15.87 -5.71 -18.75
N GLU A 622 17.00 -5.86 -18.05
CA GLU A 622 17.07 -6.44 -16.71
C GLU A 622 16.46 -5.51 -15.63
N SER A 623 16.31 -4.21 -15.91
CA SER A 623 15.85 -3.23 -14.91
C SER A 623 14.92 -2.13 -15.46
N SER A 624 15.28 -0.86 -15.30
CA SER A 624 14.53 0.33 -15.72
C SER A 624 15.12 1.00 -16.96
N ASP A 625 16.00 0.29 -17.66
CA ASP A 625 16.89 0.84 -18.69
C ASP A 625 16.10 1.48 -19.83
N ALA A 626 15.03 0.82 -20.31
CA ALA A 626 14.14 1.37 -21.32
C ALA A 626 13.53 2.73 -20.93
N ARG A 627 13.08 2.90 -19.69
CA ARG A 627 12.50 4.17 -19.20
C ARG A 627 13.56 5.26 -19.12
N ASP A 628 14.74 4.94 -18.64
CA ASP A 628 15.82 5.89 -18.42
C ASP A 628 16.47 6.30 -19.77
N HIS A 629 16.45 5.42 -20.78
CA HIS A 629 16.69 5.75 -22.19
C HIS A 629 15.62 6.71 -22.74
N CYS A 630 14.32 6.46 -22.56
CA CYS A 630 13.26 7.39 -22.97
C CYS A 630 13.34 8.76 -22.26
N ALA A 631 13.78 8.80 -20.99
CA ALA A 631 14.01 10.04 -20.26
C ALA A 631 15.22 10.84 -20.81
N ASN A 632 16.28 10.14 -21.20
CA ASN A 632 17.43 10.73 -21.89
C ASN A 632 17.05 11.25 -23.29
N GLU A 633 16.24 10.48 -24.04
CA GLU A 633 15.70 10.90 -25.34
C GLU A 633 14.81 12.15 -25.22
N ARG A 634 13.86 12.18 -24.28
CA ARG A 634 13.03 13.37 -23.98
C ARG A 634 13.89 14.59 -23.65
N THR A 635 14.98 14.39 -22.91
CA THR A 635 15.96 15.43 -22.60
C THR A 635 16.66 15.92 -23.87
N PHE A 636 17.15 15.02 -24.72
CA PHE A 636 17.77 15.34 -26.01
C PHE A 636 16.81 16.08 -26.97
N LEU A 637 15.57 15.61 -27.11
CA LEU A 637 14.53 16.27 -27.89
C LEU A 637 14.24 17.70 -27.41
N SER A 638 14.41 17.97 -26.12
CA SER A 638 14.29 19.32 -25.55
C SER A 638 15.44 20.24 -25.99
N TYR A 639 16.68 19.74 -26.03
CA TYR A 639 17.82 20.47 -26.62
C TYR A 639 17.64 20.71 -28.12
N LEU A 640 17.23 19.68 -28.86
CA LEU A 640 16.96 19.76 -30.30
C LEU A 640 15.91 20.84 -30.57
N ARG A 641 14.77 20.79 -29.87
CA ARG A 641 13.70 21.80 -29.98
C ARG A 641 14.19 23.22 -29.67
N LEU A 642 15.00 23.40 -28.62
CA LEU A 642 15.58 24.70 -28.29
C LEU A 642 16.52 25.22 -29.40
N SER A 643 17.39 24.37 -29.95
CA SER A 643 18.26 24.75 -31.07
C SER A 643 17.44 25.15 -32.31
N ILE A 644 16.40 24.39 -32.67
CA ILE A 644 15.52 24.72 -33.81
C ILE A 644 14.87 26.08 -33.61
N TYR A 645 14.36 26.40 -32.41
CA TYR A 645 13.83 27.74 -32.14
C TYR A 645 14.89 28.84 -32.23
N MET A 646 16.11 28.62 -31.75
CA MET A 646 17.20 29.61 -31.88
C MET A 646 17.65 29.81 -33.33
N ALA A 647 17.65 28.76 -34.15
CA ALA A 647 17.89 28.84 -35.59
C ALA A 647 16.77 29.64 -36.30
N ILE A 648 15.49 29.36 -35.98
CA ILE A 648 14.35 30.11 -36.51
C ILE A 648 14.42 31.58 -36.10
N VAL A 649 14.78 31.89 -34.84
CA VAL A 649 14.96 33.27 -34.35
C VAL A 649 16.14 33.96 -35.04
N SER A 650 17.25 33.28 -35.29
CA SER A 650 18.39 33.82 -36.07
C SER A 650 17.96 34.19 -37.50
N VAL A 651 17.25 33.30 -38.17
CA VAL A 651 16.70 33.55 -39.52
C VAL A 651 15.66 34.68 -39.50
N ALA A 652 14.80 34.71 -38.49
CA ALA A 652 13.83 35.80 -38.31
C ALA A 652 14.50 37.15 -38.03
N ILE A 653 15.56 37.22 -37.22
CA ILE A 653 16.32 38.45 -36.96
C ILE A 653 17.03 38.92 -38.24
N THR A 654 17.60 38.01 -39.04
CA THR A 654 18.29 38.39 -40.29
C THR A 654 17.33 38.81 -41.41
N LEU A 655 16.13 38.22 -41.49
CA LEU A 655 15.12 38.56 -42.51
C LEU A 655 14.20 39.72 -42.10
N SER A 656 13.67 39.72 -40.88
CA SER A 656 12.52 40.56 -40.48
C SER A 656 12.80 42.06 -40.40
N PHE A 657 14.06 42.51 -40.39
CA PHE A 657 14.40 43.93 -40.51
C PHE A 657 14.07 44.53 -41.89
N HIS A 658 13.72 43.73 -42.90
CA HIS A 658 13.46 44.21 -44.27
C HIS A 658 11.98 44.37 -44.65
N LEU A 659 11.03 43.93 -43.81
CA LEU A 659 9.66 43.59 -44.27
C LEU A 659 8.53 44.58 -43.92
N LYS A 660 8.76 45.62 -43.11
CA LYS A 660 7.68 46.58 -42.70
C LYS A 660 8.03 48.07 -42.76
N SER A 661 9.30 48.45 -42.90
CA SER A 661 9.73 49.84 -43.13
C SER A 661 11.17 49.85 -43.63
N GLU A 662 11.61 50.92 -44.29
CA GLU A 662 13.04 51.11 -44.59
C GLU A 662 13.85 51.02 -43.29
N ALA A 663 14.86 50.16 -43.28
CA ALA A 663 15.67 49.90 -42.08
C ALA A 663 16.69 51.02 -41.87
N THR A 664 16.82 51.50 -40.64
CA THR A 664 17.85 52.50 -40.32
C THR A 664 19.26 51.90 -40.49
N PRO A 665 20.28 52.72 -40.82
CA PRO A 665 21.65 52.22 -40.98
C PRO A 665 22.24 51.62 -39.69
N LEU A 666 21.65 51.92 -38.53
CA LEU A 666 21.99 51.30 -37.24
C LEU A 666 21.43 49.86 -37.15
N GLU A 667 20.15 49.67 -37.45
CA GLU A 667 19.48 48.36 -37.43
C GLU A 667 20.15 47.37 -38.40
N LEU A 668 20.46 47.80 -39.63
CA LEU A 668 21.19 47.00 -40.62
C LEU A 668 22.59 46.57 -40.17
N ARG A 669 23.28 47.39 -39.37
CA ARG A 669 24.59 47.06 -38.78
C ARG A 669 24.47 46.11 -37.59
N MET A 670 23.37 46.14 -36.83
CA MET A 670 23.16 45.28 -35.66
C MET A 670 22.51 43.93 -35.98
N ALA A 671 21.66 43.85 -37.02
CA ALA A 671 20.93 42.63 -37.37
C ALA A 671 21.84 41.45 -37.74
N LYS A 672 22.90 41.70 -38.52
CA LYS A 672 23.86 40.68 -38.96
C LYS A 672 24.63 40.03 -37.80
N PRO A 673 25.36 40.77 -36.94
CA PRO A 673 26.08 40.15 -35.83
C PRO A 673 25.14 39.50 -34.80
N LEU A 674 23.97 40.08 -34.55
CA LEU A 674 22.98 39.48 -33.65
C LEU A 674 22.47 38.14 -34.18
N GLY A 675 22.12 38.08 -35.47
CA GLY A 675 21.70 36.85 -36.15
C GLY A 675 22.77 35.76 -36.10
N THR A 676 24.05 36.09 -36.37
CA THR A 676 25.14 35.10 -36.30
C THR A 676 25.41 34.60 -34.88
N ILE A 677 25.21 35.43 -33.85
CA ILE A 677 25.29 35.00 -32.44
C ILE A 677 24.21 33.96 -32.11
N PHE A 678 22.94 34.20 -32.48
CA PHE A 678 21.87 33.21 -32.27
C PHE A 678 22.08 31.91 -33.05
N TRP A 679 22.64 31.99 -34.26
CA TRP A 679 23.01 30.80 -35.04
C TRP A 679 24.13 29.99 -34.36
N ALA A 680 25.16 30.66 -33.86
CA ALA A 680 26.24 30.00 -33.11
C ALA A 680 25.73 29.35 -31.81
N LEU A 681 24.84 30.03 -31.06
CA LEU A 681 24.20 29.48 -29.86
C LEU A 681 23.29 28.27 -30.19
N SER A 682 22.59 28.31 -31.33
CA SER A 682 21.83 27.15 -31.85
C SER A 682 22.75 25.95 -32.11
N ALA A 683 23.88 26.15 -32.78
CA ALA A 683 24.85 25.07 -33.02
C ALA A 683 25.44 24.53 -31.70
N MET A 684 25.86 25.42 -30.78
CA MET A 684 26.41 25.03 -29.48
C MET A 684 25.42 24.25 -28.61
N THR A 685 24.15 24.65 -28.59
CA THR A 685 23.10 23.93 -27.83
C THR A 685 22.81 22.54 -28.42
N LEU A 686 22.81 22.40 -29.75
CA LEU A 686 22.67 21.11 -30.43
C LEU A 686 23.87 20.17 -30.13
N PHE A 687 25.10 20.66 -30.27
CA PHE A 687 26.30 19.85 -29.99
C PHE A 687 26.41 19.47 -28.50
N ALA A 688 26.02 20.37 -27.57
CA ALA A 688 25.97 20.05 -26.15
C ALA A 688 24.90 18.99 -25.84
N GLY A 689 23.70 19.10 -26.42
CA GLY A 689 22.64 18.10 -26.30
C GLY A 689 23.07 16.72 -26.83
N MET A 690 23.63 16.68 -28.04
CA MET A 690 24.12 15.45 -28.67
C MET A 690 25.28 14.82 -27.87
N GLY A 691 26.25 15.62 -27.41
CA GLY A 691 27.36 15.13 -26.59
C GLY A 691 26.90 14.57 -25.24
N ASN A 692 25.95 15.22 -24.59
CA ASN A 692 25.34 14.71 -23.35
C ASN A 692 24.55 13.42 -23.61
N TYR A 693 23.78 13.33 -24.70
CA TYR A 693 23.06 12.11 -25.08
C TYR A 693 24.00 10.93 -25.30
N ILE A 694 25.02 11.08 -26.16
CA ILE A 694 26.00 10.03 -26.48
C ILE A 694 26.79 9.61 -25.24
N THR A 695 27.25 10.54 -24.41
CA THR A 695 27.99 10.19 -23.17
C THR A 695 27.11 9.53 -22.12
N THR A 696 25.79 9.76 -22.15
CA THR A 696 24.84 9.10 -21.24
C THR A 696 24.52 7.69 -21.72
N VAL A 697 24.29 7.49 -23.03
CA VAL A 697 24.11 6.14 -23.62
C VAL A 697 25.34 5.25 -23.39
N ASN A 698 26.56 5.76 -23.63
CA ASN A 698 27.81 5.02 -23.35
C ASN A 698 28.10 4.79 -21.85
N LYS A 699 27.34 5.40 -20.94
CA LYS A 699 27.44 5.14 -19.48
C LYS A 699 26.39 4.13 -19.01
N TYR A 700 25.18 4.18 -19.57
CA TYR A 700 24.18 3.13 -19.35
C TYR A 700 24.69 1.77 -19.80
N SER A 701 25.37 1.68 -20.95
CA SER A 701 26.02 0.45 -21.41
C SER A 701 27.07 -0.12 -20.45
N LYS A 702 27.69 0.72 -19.59
CA LYS A 702 28.65 0.30 -18.55
C LYS A 702 28.03 0.22 -17.16
N ARG A 703 26.69 0.12 -17.06
CA ARG A 703 25.90 -0.01 -15.82
C ARG A 703 26.21 1.09 -14.77
N ALA A 704 26.69 2.25 -15.21
CA ALA A 704 27.24 3.31 -14.35
C ALA A 704 26.33 4.55 -14.32
N ALA A 705 25.39 4.58 -13.37
CA ALA A 705 24.40 5.65 -13.24
C ALA A 705 24.92 6.87 -12.45
N ILE A 706 25.28 7.96 -13.15
CA ILE A 706 25.37 9.31 -12.57
C ILE A 706 24.81 10.33 -13.56
N VAL A 707 23.58 10.81 -13.30
CA VAL A 707 23.00 11.98 -13.97
C VAL A 707 23.36 13.24 -13.17
N GLN A 708 24.56 13.76 -13.41
CA GLN A 708 24.92 15.12 -13.03
C GLN A 708 25.00 15.99 -14.28
N ILE A 709 24.22 17.08 -14.28
CA ILE A 709 24.34 18.14 -15.28
C ILE A 709 25.68 18.83 -15.07
N GLY A 710 26.67 18.51 -15.90
CA GLY A 710 28.00 19.09 -15.78
C GLY A 710 27.98 20.62 -15.92
N TRP A 711 28.87 21.32 -15.22
CA TRP A 711 28.98 22.80 -15.23
C TRP A 711 28.97 23.36 -16.66
N LYS A 712 29.64 22.69 -17.62
CA LYS A 712 29.64 23.07 -19.05
C LYS A 712 28.22 23.30 -19.60
N THR A 713 27.27 22.44 -19.25
CA THR A 713 25.87 22.53 -19.68
C THR A 713 25.16 23.72 -19.03
N HIS A 714 25.37 23.95 -17.72
CA HIS A 714 24.85 25.12 -17.02
C HIS A 714 25.39 26.44 -17.61
N ALA A 715 26.67 26.48 -17.98
CA ALA A 715 27.29 27.65 -18.59
C ALA A 715 26.66 28.00 -19.96
N VAL A 716 26.36 27.00 -20.79
CA VAL A 716 25.66 27.19 -22.08
C VAL A 716 24.25 27.74 -21.85
N PHE A 717 23.48 27.22 -20.89
CA PHE A 717 22.15 27.74 -20.56
C PHE A 717 22.18 29.18 -20.04
N SER A 718 23.09 29.50 -19.11
CA SER A 718 23.25 30.87 -18.61
C SER A 718 23.60 31.84 -19.73
N LEU A 719 24.51 31.45 -20.64
CA LEU A 719 24.86 32.26 -21.81
C LEU A 719 23.66 32.49 -22.73
N THR A 720 22.93 31.42 -23.10
CA THR A 720 21.75 31.53 -23.97
C THR A 720 20.65 32.41 -23.34
N ALA A 721 20.39 32.26 -22.04
CA ALA A 721 19.41 33.08 -21.32
C ALA A 721 19.81 34.58 -21.30
N VAL A 722 21.07 34.88 -21.02
CA VAL A 722 21.59 36.27 -21.05
C VAL A 722 21.50 36.86 -22.47
N SER A 723 21.82 36.10 -23.52
CA SER A 723 21.67 36.55 -24.91
C SER A 723 20.22 36.83 -25.30
N ILE A 724 19.26 35.99 -24.86
CA ILE A 724 17.83 36.24 -25.09
C ILE A 724 17.38 37.52 -24.38
N VAL A 725 17.66 37.66 -23.08
CA VAL A 725 17.26 38.84 -22.29
C VAL A 725 17.90 40.12 -22.84
N GLY A 726 19.20 40.10 -23.15
CA GLY A 726 19.89 41.24 -23.76
C GLY A 726 19.28 41.64 -25.09
N THR A 727 18.86 40.67 -25.91
CA THR A 727 18.18 40.93 -27.19
C THR A 727 16.81 41.56 -26.99
N CYS A 728 16.01 41.07 -26.04
CA CYS A 728 14.72 41.67 -25.70
C CYS A 728 14.89 43.12 -25.21
N VAL A 729 15.90 43.41 -24.38
CA VAL A 729 16.20 44.77 -23.91
C VAL A 729 16.61 45.67 -25.08
N ILE A 730 17.49 45.21 -25.98
CA ILE A 730 17.90 45.97 -27.18
C ILE A 730 16.69 46.31 -28.06
N LEU A 731 15.82 45.34 -28.32
CA LEU A 731 14.60 45.56 -29.13
C LEU A 731 13.62 46.54 -28.48
N LEU A 732 13.45 46.48 -27.16
CA LEU A 732 12.62 47.45 -26.42
C LEU A 732 13.21 48.86 -26.43
N VAL A 733 14.54 48.99 -26.31
CA VAL A 733 15.23 50.29 -26.40
C VAL A 733 15.12 50.89 -27.80
N ILE A 734 15.31 50.09 -28.86
CA ILE A 734 15.13 50.54 -30.25
C ILE A 734 13.67 50.98 -30.49
N ALA A 735 12.69 50.20 -30.02
CA ALA A 735 11.27 50.57 -30.12
C ALA A 735 10.96 51.90 -29.40
N LYS A 736 11.55 52.13 -28.23
CA LYS A 736 11.38 53.38 -27.46
C LYS A 736 12.04 54.58 -28.15
N ILE A 737 13.26 54.41 -28.70
CA ILE A 737 13.94 55.46 -29.47
C ILE A 737 13.12 55.85 -30.71
N ARG A 738 12.54 54.85 -31.39
CA ARG A 738 11.68 55.06 -32.56
C ARG A 738 10.40 55.83 -32.22
N GLN A 739 9.82 55.61 -31.04
CA GLN A 739 8.68 56.38 -30.54
C GLN A 739 9.05 57.85 -30.29
N SER A 740 10.20 58.13 -29.65
CA SER A 740 10.67 59.51 -29.46
C SER A 740 11.00 60.22 -30.78
N SER A 741 11.59 59.53 -31.76
CA SER A 741 11.86 60.16 -33.07
C SER A 741 10.60 60.47 -33.88
N SER A 742 9.46 59.81 -33.58
CA SER A 742 8.16 60.12 -34.19
C SER A 742 7.32 61.15 -33.44
N SER A 743 7.79 61.65 -32.29
CA SER A 743 7.15 62.76 -31.56
C SER A 743 7.82 64.12 -31.78
N ASP A 744 9.04 64.13 -32.32
CA ASP A 744 9.79 65.34 -32.71
C ASP A 744 9.60 65.71 -34.20
N SER A 745 8.68 65.03 -34.90
CA SER A 745 8.32 65.21 -36.32
C SER A 745 6.82 65.45 -36.49
#